data_AF-A0A8H5IAW8-F1
#
_entry.id   AF-A0A8H5IAW8-F1
#
_cell.length_a   1.000
_cell.length_b   1.000
_cell.length_c   1.000
_cell.angle_alpha   90.00
_cell.angle_beta   90.00
_cell.angle_gamma   90.00
#
_symmetry.space_group_name_H-M   'P 1'
#
loop_
_entity.id
_entity.type
_entity.pdbx_description
1 polymer ?
#
loop_
_entity_poly.entity_id
_entity_poly.type
_entity_poly.pdbx_seq_one_letter_code
_entity_poly.pdbx_strand_id
1 'polypeptide(L)'
;MATFRLINLSTGVVTEQVLGTSPPYLAASHAWSEQRFPLGRRFLESPGRQALKAVNERRFAGTVDYCWVDTICINQQDDADMNQQIPLMGRIFGDSIAVVIILSCDLQMSQASVDRIVEQLKPAVRMHEEEEWAEQGAIWRTGHGRKLIIKGMRGLARLTTTPWATRVWTLQEYILASQVIWTGKELVPLVIQDILFSALPDICDTLRIEECLGDEFHRLYSYFSGMANMRLARGDRTRVMELLGNRSAELPRDEVYGIMAASGVEISTSTSETNKGAWSKWFEQAVSCGHLRWLLMPVATPAPLTHRGKPSCILPDFDIRHKLSSSSGLDTVKPLGLVRMEEGTVIVDGRWLGVCTVKKHLGTVHEPVPNEIHRDITLILFSQGKSRRARKVASAFGGGRYNSRQINVIATILQRNYRKAVRAVKLQRERDFRLRLQNAIEDTIWGDFMQFQMGQMPGMNEGTAYLAHLRRGSILVEAPMVLPTTQAIPSTELGIIDLGARTIDKRCVFMIVAGANADGDMRGSVLHRVAVTLPVTGDYENHIAKLPLRSHQTGYISLMDPLSITAGVIAIIQTANKALSLCLTFRTALKESPSGLTRTIDEVRNLRNIFEALQLGLDGKTDTLAGADVGIVYEKVRGSISGILPHSQAILDELEQRLSSPLPAASAPVSAISRVSAAARWYLIEPEVKSCLDRLEKCKTRLILALSVHQSLEASNSRIEDKLNAMSASKSEAEDSGIFKWLSSITFRPSHLDTVRQHQVGTSNWVSACNEFKKWYRGDTRLLWLNGASYTYCDFRKSESLEPSNILGSIVAQCCIETGSIPGAIRAAFKASQSAGHEAPPSLTLLKESLSEMLQTRKIFILIDGLDESRMSIELGDIIRSIYIRDSHSHARVLVTGRKTESLEQVFNDALQLQLHDHRQEIREDIQVYVRSQLQKNRHLQWLPSEIKQHISDALAADSNL
;
A
#
# COMPACT_ATOMS: atom_id res chain seq x y z
N MET A 1 8.63 -26.18 -28.56
CA MET A 1 8.98 -24.75 -28.66
C MET A 1 7.70 -23.95 -28.43
N ALA A 2 7.79 -22.80 -27.77
CA ALA A 2 6.61 -21.96 -27.55
C ALA A 2 6.13 -21.31 -28.87
N THR A 3 4.82 -21.25 -29.08
CA THR A 3 4.20 -20.64 -30.26
C THR A 3 3.40 -19.40 -29.87
N PHE A 4 3.26 -18.48 -30.82
CA PHE A 4 2.48 -17.25 -30.70
C PHE A 4 1.86 -16.88 -32.04
N ARG A 5 0.92 -15.92 -32.07
CA ARG A 5 0.19 -15.54 -33.30
C ARG A 5 0.66 -14.20 -33.86
N LEU A 6 0.78 -14.11 -35.19
CA LEU A 6 1.02 -12.88 -35.93
C LEU A 6 -0.10 -12.59 -36.92
N ILE A 7 -0.38 -11.31 -37.15
CA ILE A 7 -1.39 -10.83 -38.11
C ILE A 7 -0.68 -10.31 -39.35
N ASN A 8 -1.09 -10.73 -40.54
CA ASN A 8 -0.64 -10.10 -41.77
C ASN A 8 -1.26 -8.70 -41.92
N LEU A 9 -0.43 -7.67 -42.07
CA LEU A 9 -0.85 -6.27 -42.13
C LEU A 9 -1.76 -5.95 -43.33
N SER A 10 -1.63 -6.68 -44.43
CA SER A 10 -2.39 -6.48 -45.66
C SER A 10 -3.72 -7.23 -45.65
N THR A 11 -3.70 -8.51 -45.27
CA THR A 11 -4.87 -9.40 -45.36
C THR A 11 -5.65 -9.54 -44.05
N GLY A 12 -5.03 -9.24 -42.91
CA GLY A 12 -5.62 -9.42 -41.58
C GLY A 12 -5.68 -10.88 -41.11
N VAL A 13 -5.09 -11.80 -41.87
CA VAL A 13 -5.04 -13.23 -41.53
C VAL A 13 -4.09 -13.43 -40.34
N VAL A 14 -4.58 -14.14 -39.33
CA VAL A 14 -3.79 -14.53 -38.15
C VAL A 14 -3.14 -15.89 -38.41
N THR A 15 -1.84 -15.99 -38.18
CA THR A 15 -1.06 -17.22 -38.36
C THR A 15 -0.26 -17.54 -37.12
N GLU A 16 -0.16 -18.82 -36.77
CA GLU A 16 0.68 -19.28 -35.68
C GLU A 16 2.14 -19.37 -36.12
N GLN A 17 3.04 -18.97 -35.22
CA GLN A 17 4.47 -18.84 -35.45
C GLN A 17 5.24 -19.41 -34.27
N VAL A 18 6.44 -19.90 -34.52
CA VAL A 18 7.34 -20.41 -33.48
C VAL A 18 8.23 -19.26 -32.99
N LEU A 19 8.32 -19.10 -31.67
CA LEU A 19 9.13 -18.06 -31.06
C LEU A 19 10.61 -18.24 -31.40
N GLY A 20 11.28 -17.17 -31.82
CA GLY A 20 12.69 -17.17 -32.24
C GLY A 20 12.95 -17.54 -33.70
N THR A 21 11.95 -18.03 -34.44
CA THR A 21 12.04 -18.32 -35.89
C THR A 21 10.94 -17.64 -36.71
N SER A 22 10.21 -16.70 -36.11
CA SER A 22 9.14 -15.95 -36.77
C SER A 22 9.69 -14.97 -37.82
N PRO A 23 8.91 -14.62 -38.85
CA PRO A 23 9.26 -13.53 -39.76
C PRO A 23 9.35 -12.20 -39.00
N PRO A 24 10.03 -11.17 -39.54
CA PRO A 24 10.09 -9.83 -38.92
C PRO A 24 8.70 -9.21 -38.76
N TYR A 25 8.43 -8.56 -37.63
CA TYR A 25 7.12 -7.98 -37.31
C TYR A 25 7.20 -6.71 -36.45
N LEU A 26 6.12 -5.91 -36.50
CA LEU A 26 5.88 -4.78 -35.60
C LEU A 26 4.98 -5.19 -34.43
N ALA A 27 5.31 -4.85 -33.20
CA ALA A 27 4.40 -5.06 -32.06
C ALA A 27 3.63 -3.78 -31.73
N ALA A 28 2.31 -3.86 -31.58
CA ALA A 28 1.48 -2.71 -31.22
C ALA A 28 1.37 -2.59 -29.69
N SER A 29 1.58 -1.38 -29.18
CA SER A 29 1.39 -1.00 -27.79
C SER A 29 0.28 0.04 -27.70
N HIS A 30 -0.81 -0.26 -27.00
CA HIS A 30 -1.98 0.61 -26.95
C HIS A 30 -2.81 0.41 -25.66
N ALA A 31 -3.59 1.43 -25.29
CA ALA A 31 -4.60 1.28 -24.26
C ALA A 31 -5.92 0.79 -24.87
N TRP A 32 -6.51 -0.26 -24.31
CA TRP A 32 -7.76 -0.82 -24.81
C TRP A 32 -8.91 0.21 -24.76
N SER A 33 -8.93 1.05 -23.71
CA SER A 33 -9.88 2.16 -23.58
C SER A 33 -9.79 3.20 -24.69
N GLU A 34 -8.66 3.26 -25.42
CA GLU A 34 -8.48 4.16 -26.56
C GLU A 34 -9.04 3.59 -27.88
N GLN A 35 -9.54 2.35 -27.86
CA GLN A 35 -10.22 1.69 -28.99
C GLN A 35 -9.39 1.75 -30.30
N ARG A 36 -8.06 1.57 -30.20
CA ARG A 36 -7.19 1.49 -31.39
C ARG A 36 -7.44 0.20 -32.17
N PHE A 37 -7.70 -0.89 -31.45
CA PHE A 37 -8.12 -2.19 -31.99
C PHE A 37 -9.42 -2.62 -31.28
N PRO A 38 -10.58 -2.05 -31.64
CA PRO A 38 -11.84 -2.30 -30.95
C PRO A 38 -12.29 -3.76 -31.09
N LEU A 39 -12.70 -4.37 -29.98
CA LEU A 39 -13.23 -5.74 -29.93
C LEU A 39 -14.47 -5.87 -30.84
N GLY A 40 -14.52 -6.95 -31.64
CA GLY A 40 -15.64 -7.22 -32.54
C GLY A 40 -15.63 -6.48 -33.89
N ARG A 41 -14.70 -5.53 -34.12
CA ARG A 41 -14.46 -4.97 -35.47
C ARG A 41 -13.38 -5.74 -36.22
N ARG A 42 -13.46 -5.70 -37.55
CA ARG A 42 -12.42 -6.26 -38.43
C ARG A 42 -11.12 -5.50 -38.24
N PHE A 43 -10.02 -6.24 -38.03
CA PHE A 43 -8.66 -5.68 -37.95
C PHE A 43 -8.36 -4.70 -39.09
N LEU A 44 -8.82 -5.03 -40.29
CA LEU A 44 -8.62 -4.25 -41.51
C LEU A 44 -9.16 -2.81 -41.43
N GLU A 45 -10.18 -2.57 -40.61
CA GLU A 45 -10.86 -1.28 -40.44
C GLU A 45 -10.38 -0.51 -39.19
N SER A 46 -9.46 -1.10 -38.42
CA SER A 46 -9.04 -0.52 -37.15
C SER A 46 -8.13 0.71 -37.33
N PRO A 47 -8.30 1.78 -36.51
CA PRO A 47 -7.37 2.91 -36.50
C PRO A 47 -5.93 2.49 -36.18
N GLY A 48 -5.77 1.48 -35.32
CA GLY A 48 -4.47 0.92 -34.97
C GLY A 48 -3.74 0.32 -36.16
N ARG A 49 -4.45 -0.39 -37.06
CA ARG A 49 -3.85 -0.88 -38.31
C ARG A 49 -3.39 0.27 -39.20
N GLN A 50 -4.17 1.33 -39.34
CA GLN A 50 -3.78 2.49 -40.16
C GLN A 50 -2.47 3.10 -39.66
N ALA A 51 -2.30 3.20 -38.34
CA ALA A 51 -1.07 3.64 -37.70
C ALA A 51 0.10 2.69 -37.98
N LEU A 52 -0.08 1.37 -37.83
CA LEU A 52 0.95 0.38 -38.17
C LEU A 52 1.37 0.46 -39.64
N LYS A 53 0.41 0.62 -40.55
CA LYS A 53 0.70 0.76 -42.00
C LYS A 53 1.48 2.03 -42.30
N ALA A 54 1.07 3.17 -41.73
CA ALA A 54 1.78 4.44 -41.91
C ALA A 54 3.21 4.39 -41.36
N VAL A 55 3.41 3.71 -40.22
CA VAL A 55 4.75 3.46 -39.65
C VAL A 55 5.57 2.58 -40.59
N ASN A 56 5.00 1.47 -41.06
CA ASN A 56 5.66 0.55 -41.99
C ASN A 56 6.11 1.26 -43.29
N GLU A 57 5.21 2.01 -43.92
CA GLU A 57 5.50 2.77 -45.15
C GLU A 57 6.60 3.82 -44.94
N ARG A 58 6.51 4.61 -43.86
CA ARG A 58 7.40 5.77 -43.64
C ARG A 58 8.73 5.43 -42.97
N ARG A 59 8.83 4.32 -42.23
CA ARG A 59 10.04 3.94 -41.49
C ARG A 59 10.72 2.69 -42.01
N PHE A 60 9.95 1.77 -42.58
CA PHE A 60 10.44 0.46 -43.01
C PHE A 60 10.20 0.21 -44.50
N ALA A 61 9.90 1.27 -45.28
CA ALA A 61 9.65 1.21 -46.71
C ALA A 61 8.58 0.18 -47.14
N GLY A 62 7.63 -0.14 -46.23
CA GLY A 62 6.59 -1.13 -46.48
C GLY A 62 7.05 -2.58 -46.47
N THR A 63 8.27 -2.88 -46.00
CA THR A 63 8.87 -4.23 -46.07
C THR A 63 8.43 -5.18 -44.96
N VAL A 64 7.71 -4.70 -43.94
CA VAL A 64 7.27 -5.53 -42.81
C VAL A 64 5.83 -5.99 -43.04
N ASP A 65 5.62 -7.28 -43.26
CA ASP A 65 4.30 -7.83 -43.59
C ASP A 65 3.45 -8.20 -42.36
N TYR A 66 4.08 -8.36 -41.19
CA TYR A 66 3.43 -8.90 -40.00
C TYR A 66 3.40 -7.91 -38.84
N CYS A 67 2.36 -8.01 -38.02
CA CYS A 67 2.29 -7.33 -36.74
C CYS A 67 1.72 -8.21 -35.63
N TRP A 68 2.03 -7.86 -34.40
CA TRP A 68 1.46 -8.46 -33.20
C TRP A 68 0.58 -7.44 -32.46
N VAL A 69 -0.62 -7.85 -32.07
CA VAL A 69 -1.57 -7.03 -31.30
C VAL A 69 -2.19 -7.91 -30.23
N ASP A 70 -1.98 -7.59 -28.96
CA ASP A 70 -2.46 -8.34 -27.79
C ASP A 70 -3.97 -8.67 -27.84
N THR A 71 -4.82 -7.71 -28.21
CA THR A 71 -6.29 -7.88 -28.29
C THR A 71 -6.75 -8.90 -29.33
N ILE A 72 -5.89 -9.31 -30.26
CA ILE A 72 -6.22 -10.20 -31.37
C ILE A 72 -5.36 -11.47 -31.35
N CYS A 73 -4.06 -11.33 -31.07
CA CYS A 73 -3.10 -12.42 -31.05
C CYS A 73 -3.18 -13.28 -29.79
N ILE A 74 -3.91 -12.84 -28.76
CA ILE A 74 -4.24 -13.63 -27.57
C ILE A 74 -5.76 -13.82 -27.54
N ASN A 75 -6.21 -15.06 -27.32
CA ASN A 75 -7.63 -15.36 -27.19
C ASN A 75 -8.10 -14.94 -25.78
N GLN A 76 -8.66 -13.73 -25.71
CA GLN A 76 -9.08 -13.12 -24.45
C GLN A 76 -10.25 -13.85 -23.75
N GLN A 77 -10.85 -14.85 -24.40
CA GLN A 77 -11.94 -15.66 -23.86
C GLN A 77 -11.48 -17.05 -23.38
N ASP A 78 -10.19 -17.37 -23.53
CA ASP A 78 -9.61 -18.66 -23.17
C ASP A 78 -8.49 -18.50 -22.13
N ASP A 79 -8.80 -18.89 -20.90
CA ASP A 79 -7.87 -18.85 -19.77
C ASP A 79 -6.59 -19.67 -20.02
N ALA A 80 -6.67 -20.81 -20.72
CA ALA A 80 -5.51 -21.63 -21.00
C ALA A 80 -4.57 -20.92 -21.98
N ASP A 81 -5.15 -20.31 -23.02
CA ASP A 81 -4.39 -19.52 -23.98
C ASP A 81 -3.76 -18.27 -23.34
N MET A 82 -4.50 -17.53 -22.51
CA MET A 82 -3.96 -16.39 -21.77
C MET A 82 -2.77 -16.81 -20.90
N ASN A 83 -2.91 -17.91 -20.15
CA ASN A 83 -1.84 -18.42 -19.28
C ASN A 83 -0.61 -18.90 -20.06
N GLN A 84 -0.78 -19.31 -21.31
CA GLN A 84 0.32 -19.69 -22.19
C GLN A 84 0.98 -18.46 -22.86
N GLN A 85 0.19 -17.49 -23.31
CA GLN A 85 0.68 -16.37 -24.12
C GLN A 85 1.24 -15.20 -23.29
N ILE A 86 0.65 -14.89 -22.11
CA ILE A 86 1.09 -13.76 -21.27
C ILE A 86 2.58 -13.86 -20.88
N PRO A 87 3.10 -15.03 -20.44
CA PRO A 87 4.52 -15.17 -20.15
C PRO A 87 5.43 -14.91 -21.37
N LEU A 88 4.94 -15.13 -22.59
CA LEU A 88 5.71 -14.93 -23.83
C LEU A 88 5.80 -13.46 -24.24
N MET A 89 4.95 -12.58 -23.71
CA MET A 89 4.88 -11.16 -24.11
C MET A 89 6.23 -10.47 -24.04
N GLY A 90 7.06 -10.79 -23.03
CA GLY A 90 8.38 -10.21 -22.89
C GLY A 90 9.28 -10.45 -24.10
N ARG A 91 9.29 -11.70 -24.58
CA ARG A 91 10.00 -12.11 -25.79
C ARG A 91 9.34 -11.56 -27.05
N ILE A 92 8.01 -11.47 -27.10
CA ILE A 92 7.30 -10.93 -28.26
C ILE A 92 7.62 -9.45 -28.48
N PHE A 93 7.59 -8.62 -27.43
CA PHE A 93 7.99 -7.21 -27.57
C PHE A 93 9.49 -7.07 -27.83
N GLY A 94 10.33 -7.86 -27.16
CA GLY A 94 11.78 -7.82 -27.31
C GLY A 94 12.30 -8.29 -28.68
N ASP A 95 11.68 -9.33 -29.26
CA ASP A 95 12.08 -9.92 -30.54
C ASP A 95 11.44 -9.19 -31.75
N SER A 96 10.54 -8.22 -31.51
CA SER A 96 9.96 -7.38 -32.57
C SER A 96 10.97 -6.40 -33.17
N ILE A 97 10.75 -5.95 -34.42
CA ILE A 97 11.60 -4.94 -35.05
C ILE A 97 11.44 -3.58 -34.35
N ALA A 98 10.20 -3.26 -33.99
CA ALA A 98 9.86 -2.07 -33.23
C ALA A 98 8.51 -2.27 -32.52
N VAL A 99 8.41 -1.65 -31.35
CA VAL A 99 7.15 -1.47 -30.64
C VAL A 99 6.57 -0.11 -31.03
N VAL A 100 5.39 -0.16 -31.64
CA VAL A 100 4.66 1.01 -32.09
C VAL A 100 3.64 1.40 -31.02
N ILE A 101 3.91 2.52 -30.34
CA ILE A 101 3.00 3.09 -29.34
C ILE A 101 1.98 3.96 -30.07
N ILE A 102 0.72 3.51 -30.04
CA ILE A 102 -0.38 4.12 -30.79
C ILE A 102 -1.28 4.91 -29.83
N LEU A 103 -1.16 6.23 -29.87
CA LEU A 103 -1.85 7.16 -28.99
C LEU A 103 -3.11 7.74 -29.66
N SER A 104 -4.14 7.99 -28.84
CA SER A 104 -5.39 8.64 -29.25
C SER A 104 -5.35 10.18 -29.27
N CYS A 105 -4.20 10.80 -29.00
CA CYS A 105 -4.01 12.24 -29.07
C CYS A 105 -3.29 12.69 -30.36
N ASP A 106 -3.35 13.99 -30.62
CA ASP A 106 -2.53 14.66 -31.63
C ASP A 106 -1.21 15.09 -30.99
N LEU A 107 -0.09 14.70 -31.60
CA LEU A 107 1.24 15.01 -31.06
C LEU A 107 1.71 16.39 -31.54
N GLN A 108 1.22 16.82 -32.71
CA GLN A 108 1.56 18.08 -33.37
C GLN A 108 3.07 18.27 -33.47
N MET A 109 3.77 17.19 -33.84
CA MET A 109 5.22 17.09 -33.92
C MET A 109 5.59 16.33 -35.19
N SER A 110 6.69 16.75 -35.82
CA SER A 110 7.33 16.02 -36.92
C SER A 110 8.70 15.52 -36.49
N GLN A 111 9.21 14.45 -37.12
CA GLN A 111 10.55 13.96 -36.81
C GLN A 111 11.62 15.06 -36.99
N ALA A 112 11.55 15.84 -38.09
CA ALA A 112 12.47 16.95 -38.32
C ALA A 112 12.40 18.06 -37.25
N SER A 113 11.25 18.26 -36.60
CA SER A 113 11.15 19.18 -35.46
C SER A 113 11.75 18.60 -34.19
N VAL A 114 11.59 17.29 -33.95
CA VAL A 114 12.19 16.56 -32.83
C VAL A 114 13.71 16.57 -32.95
N ASP A 115 14.25 16.17 -34.10
CA ASP A 115 15.69 16.08 -34.35
C ASP A 115 16.38 17.44 -34.13
N ARG A 116 15.77 18.53 -34.63
CA ARG A 116 16.31 19.89 -34.41
C ARG A 116 16.36 20.28 -32.93
N ILE A 117 15.35 19.91 -32.14
CA ILE A 117 15.33 20.21 -30.70
C ILE A 117 16.36 19.34 -29.96
N VAL A 118 16.44 18.05 -30.29
CA VAL A 118 17.41 17.11 -29.73
C VAL A 118 18.83 17.61 -29.95
N GLU A 119 19.18 18.02 -31.18
CA GLU A 119 20.51 18.56 -31.49
C GLU A 119 20.86 19.80 -30.64
N GLN A 120 19.90 20.70 -30.42
CA GLN A 120 20.11 21.89 -29.60
C GLN A 120 20.19 21.58 -28.09
N LEU A 121 19.56 20.50 -27.63
CA LEU A 121 19.58 20.06 -26.24
C LEU A 121 20.78 19.17 -25.89
N LYS A 122 21.58 18.71 -26.86
CA LYS A 122 22.76 17.87 -26.63
C LYS A 122 23.70 18.40 -25.54
N PRO A 123 24.05 19.70 -25.46
CA PRO A 123 24.93 20.19 -24.40
C PRO A 123 24.26 20.15 -23.02
N ALA A 124 22.94 20.32 -22.93
CA ALA A 124 22.21 20.18 -21.67
C ALA A 124 22.20 18.73 -21.17
N VAL A 125 22.01 17.79 -22.10
CA VAL A 125 22.04 16.35 -21.78
C VAL A 125 23.44 15.93 -21.32
N ARG A 126 24.51 16.38 -21.99
CA ARG A 126 25.89 16.14 -21.55
C ARG A 126 26.17 16.67 -20.15
N MET A 127 25.75 17.91 -19.86
CA MET A 127 25.86 18.49 -18.52
C MET A 127 25.19 17.60 -17.45
N HIS A 128 24.02 17.03 -17.74
CA HIS A 128 23.35 16.10 -16.83
C HIS A 128 24.11 14.78 -16.67
N GLU A 129 24.61 14.20 -17.77
CA GLU A 129 25.37 12.94 -17.72
C GLU A 129 26.73 13.07 -17.03
N GLU A 130 27.38 14.23 -17.15
CA GLU A 130 28.69 14.54 -16.56
C GLU A 130 28.58 15.21 -15.17
N GLU A 131 27.35 15.48 -14.69
CA GLU A 131 27.05 16.20 -13.43
C GLU A 131 27.69 17.60 -13.30
N GLU A 132 27.97 18.29 -14.42
CA GLU A 132 28.68 19.58 -14.48
C GLU A 132 27.77 20.82 -14.25
N TRP A 133 26.98 20.78 -13.18
CA TRP A 133 25.93 21.79 -12.91
C TRP A 133 26.45 23.21 -12.67
N ALA A 134 27.62 23.34 -12.02
CA ALA A 134 28.14 24.63 -11.57
C ALA A 134 28.67 25.48 -12.73
N GLU A 135 29.40 24.87 -13.66
CA GLU A 135 30.07 25.55 -14.77
C GLU A 135 29.12 25.78 -15.95
N GLN A 136 28.35 24.76 -16.33
CA GLN A 136 27.52 24.80 -17.53
C GLN A 136 26.04 25.16 -17.26
N GLY A 137 25.56 25.00 -16.02
CA GLY A 137 24.14 25.19 -15.69
C GLY A 137 23.63 26.63 -15.76
N ALA A 138 24.49 27.64 -15.82
CA ALA A 138 24.08 29.04 -15.90
C ALA A 138 23.32 29.37 -17.21
N ILE A 139 23.74 28.78 -18.34
CA ILE A 139 23.17 29.01 -19.67
C ILE A 139 21.75 28.43 -19.76
N TRP A 140 21.48 27.35 -19.02
CA TRP A 140 20.20 26.65 -19.00
C TRP A 140 19.21 27.22 -17.99
N ARG A 141 19.70 27.98 -17.00
CA ARG A 141 18.85 28.65 -16.00
C ARG A 141 18.04 29.80 -16.59
N THR A 142 18.54 30.50 -17.61
CA THR A 142 17.90 31.72 -18.16
C THR A 142 17.97 31.79 -19.69
N GLY A 143 17.30 32.78 -20.29
CA GLY A 143 17.48 33.09 -21.72
C GLY A 143 16.99 32.01 -22.69
N HIS A 144 17.77 31.75 -23.75
CA HIS A 144 17.41 30.82 -24.81
C HIS A 144 17.46 29.35 -24.35
N GLY A 145 18.47 28.97 -23.54
CA GLY A 145 18.61 27.60 -23.02
C GLY A 145 17.39 27.17 -22.20
N ARG A 146 16.92 28.02 -21.28
CA ARG A 146 15.69 27.75 -20.51
C ARG A 146 14.47 27.53 -21.40
N LYS A 147 14.29 28.37 -22.45
CA LYS A 147 13.18 28.24 -23.40
C LYS A 147 13.24 26.93 -24.18
N LEU A 148 14.44 26.44 -24.52
CA LEU A 148 14.61 25.15 -25.18
C LEU A 148 14.23 23.99 -24.26
N ILE A 149 14.66 24.01 -23.00
CA ILE A 149 14.27 23.00 -21.99
C ILE A 149 12.74 22.96 -21.84
N ILE A 150 12.10 24.11 -21.64
CA ILE A 150 10.64 24.21 -21.52
C ILE A 150 9.94 23.65 -22.77
N LYS A 151 10.46 23.95 -23.97
CA LYS A 151 9.92 23.43 -25.22
C LYS A 151 10.06 21.90 -25.31
N GLY A 152 11.21 21.36 -24.89
CA GLY A 152 11.45 19.92 -24.80
C GLY A 152 10.47 19.24 -23.83
N MET A 153 10.35 19.77 -22.61
CA MET A 153 9.42 19.28 -21.58
C MET A 153 7.97 19.25 -22.08
N ARG A 154 7.48 20.32 -22.71
CA ARG A 154 6.11 20.36 -23.28
C ARG A 154 5.92 19.36 -24.41
N GLY A 155 6.94 19.14 -25.23
CA GLY A 155 6.94 18.11 -26.28
C GLY A 155 6.77 16.72 -25.69
N LEU A 156 7.54 16.39 -24.64
CA LEU A 156 7.43 15.10 -23.95
C LEU A 156 6.10 14.95 -23.20
N ALA A 157 5.61 16.02 -22.57
CA ALA A 157 4.38 15.99 -21.76
C ALA A 157 3.16 15.54 -22.58
N ARG A 158 3.09 15.92 -23.86
CA ARG A 158 2.03 15.49 -24.79
C ARG A 158 1.88 13.97 -24.90
N LEU A 159 3.00 13.24 -24.87
CA LEU A 159 3.04 11.77 -24.94
C LEU A 159 2.47 11.11 -23.67
N THR A 160 2.38 11.86 -22.57
CA THR A 160 1.93 11.35 -21.27
C THR A 160 0.44 11.56 -21.02
N THR A 161 -0.28 12.22 -21.95
CA THR A 161 -1.66 12.69 -21.73
C THR A 161 -2.71 11.60 -21.85
N THR A 162 -2.42 10.49 -22.53
CA THR A 162 -3.43 9.45 -22.84
C THR A 162 -3.50 8.36 -21.76
N PRO A 163 -4.58 7.55 -21.73
CA PRO A 163 -4.69 6.38 -20.86
C PRO A 163 -3.52 5.39 -20.95
N TRP A 164 -2.88 5.28 -22.13
CA TRP A 164 -1.67 4.46 -22.31
C TRP A 164 -0.57 4.76 -21.27
N ALA A 165 -0.39 6.05 -20.94
CA ALA A 165 0.67 6.52 -20.06
C ALA A 165 0.58 5.97 -18.62
N THR A 166 -0.60 5.57 -18.17
CA THR A 166 -0.83 5.17 -16.77
C THR A 166 -1.02 3.66 -16.58
N ARG A 167 -1.19 2.87 -17.65
CA ARG A 167 -1.38 1.41 -17.55
C ARG A 167 -0.11 0.70 -17.08
N VAL A 168 -0.26 -0.39 -16.33
CA VAL A 168 0.89 -1.20 -15.91
C VAL A 168 1.50 -1.99 -17.07
N TRP A 169 0.68 -2.60 -17.92
CA TRP A 169 1.13 -3.41 -19.06
C TRP A 169 2.04 -2.64 -20.02
N THR A 170 1.85 -1.33 -20.18
CA THR A 170 2.65 -0.50 -21.09
C THR A 170 4.10 -0.31 -20.64
N LEU A 171 4.42 -0.65 -19.38
CA LEU A 171 5.78 -0.66 -18.86
C LEU A 171 6.65 -1.67 -19.59
N GLN A 172 6.27 -2.94 -19.60
CA GLN A 172 7.08 -3.98 -20.23
C GLN A 172 7.15 -3.78 -21.75
N GLU A 173 6.08 -3.29 -22.36
CA GLU A 173 6.00 -2.99 -23.79
C GLU A 173 7.03 -1.94 -24.19
N TYR A 174 7.18 -0.88 -23.38
CA TYR A 174 8.17 0.16 -23.61
C TYR A 174 9.58 -0.26 -23.20
N ILE A 175 9.77 -0.92 -22.04
CA ILE A 175 11.09 -1.25 -21.51
C ILE A 175 11.79 -2.31 -22.35
N LEU A 176 11.06 -3.33 -22.80
CA LEU A 176 11.64 -4.47 -23.53
C LEU A 176 11.79 -4.22 -25.03
N ALA A 177 11.17 -3.18 -25.58
CA ALA A 177 11.22 -2.91 -27.01
C ALA A 177 12.67 -2.80 -27.53
N SER A 178 12.98 -3.39 -28.68
CA SER A 178 14.24 -3.12 -29.39
C SER A 178 14.32 -1.65 -29.83
N GLN A 179 13.21 -1.15 -30.39
CA GLN A 179 13.01 0.24 -30.79
C GLN A 179 11.59 0.69 -30.46
N VAL A 180 11.44 1.93 -29.98
CA VAL A 180 10.13 2.54 -29.72
C VAL A 180 9.79 3.57 -30.80
N ILE A 181 8.60 3.46 -31.38
CA ILE A 181 8.06 4.42 -32.34
C ILE A 181 6.72 4.93 -31.81
N TRP A 182 6.62 6.24 -31.65
CA TRP A 182 5.39 6.91 -31.20
C TRP A 182 4.56 7.35 -32.40
N THR A 183 3.25 7.21 -32.33
CA THR A 183 2.33 7.78 -33.33
C THR A 183 1.02 8.22 -32.68
N GLY A 184 0.56 9.40 -33.05
CA GLY A 184 -0.76 9.91 -32.69
C GLY A 184 -1.79 9.71 -33.80
N LYS A 185 -2.93 10.43 -33.68
CA LYS A 185 -3.99 10.47 -34.70
C LYS A 185 -3.53 10.95 -36.07
N GLU A 186 -2.50 11.78 -36.12
CA GLU A 186 -1.90 12.33 -37.35
C GLU A 186 -1.10 11.28 -38.16
N LEU A 187 -0.93 10.06 -37.63
CA LEU A 187 -0.20 8.95 -38.26
C LEU A 187 1.26 9.30 -38.61
N VAL A 188 1.86 10.23 -37.86
CA VAL A 188 3.26 10.64 -38.00
C VAL A 188 4.11 9.79 -37.05
N PRO A 189 5.00 8.92 -37.57
CA PRO A 189 5.88 8.12 -36.72
C PRO A 189 7.01 8.99 -36.17
N LEU A 190 7.20 8.99 -34.84
CA LEU A 190 8.23 9.74 -34.13
C LEU A 190 9.16 8.77 -33.38
N VAL A 191 10.46 9.00 -33.50
CA VAL A 191 11.51 8.36 -32.70
C VAL A 191 12.08 9.43 -31.79
N ILE A 192 12.04 9.18 -30.49
CA ILE A 192 12.49 10.11 -29.45
C ILE A 192 13.54 9.39 -28.61
N GLN A 193 14.65 10.07 -28.33
CA GLN A 193 15.72 9.49 -27.52
C GLN A 193 15.28 9.35 -26.07
N ASP A 194 15.40 8.14 -25.51
CA ASP A 194 14.92 7.83 -24.15
C ASP A 194 15.58 8.71 -23.08
N ILE A 195 16.85 9.10 -23.28
CA ILE A 195 17.59 9.98 -22.37
C ILE A 195 16.88 11.31 -22.11
N LEU A 196 16.06 11.81 -23.04
CA LEU A 196 15.33 13.06 -22.82
C LEU A 196 14.26 12.94 -21.73
N PHE A 197 13.64 11.76 -21.60
CA PHE A 197 12.62 11.52 -20.57
C PHE A 197 13.22 11.44 -19.16
N SER A 198 14.51 11.12 -19.03
CA SER A 198 15.21 11.15 -17.73
C SER A 198 15.91 12.49 -17.49
N ALA A 199 16.63 13.01 -18.48
CA ALA A 199 17.49 14.18 -18.32
C ALA A 199 16.71 15.48 -18.16
N LEU A 200 15.66 15.73 -18.97
CA LEU A 200 14.96 17.02 -18.91
C LEU A 200 14.24 17.26 -17.57
N PRO A 201 13.50 16.29 -17.00
CA PRO A 201 12.92 16.46 -15.67
C PRO A 201 13.99 16.70 -14.59
N ASP A 202 15.10 15.97 -14.62
CA ASP A 202 16.18 16.13 -13.64
C ASP A 202 16.90 17.48 -13.74
N ILE A 203 17.13 17.97 -14.97
CA ILE A 203 17.65 19.32 -15.21
C ILE A 203 16.68 20.38 -14.69
N CYS A 204 15.38 20.22 -14.92
CA CYS A 204 14.36 21.13 -14.42
C CYS A 204 14.31 21.18 -12.90
N ASP A 205 14.39 20.04 -12.21
CA ASP A 205 14.42 19.98 -10.76
C ASP A 205 15.71 20.60 -10.19
N THR A 206 16.86 20.18 -10.72
CA THR A 206 18.18 20.65 -10.26
C THR A 206 18.39 22.15 -10.48
N LEU A 207 17.98 22.68 -11.63
CA LEU A 207 18.11 24.10 -11.95
C LEU A 207 16.91 24.95 -11.50
N ARG A 208 15.90 24.34 -10.85
CA ARG A 208 14.66 24.99 -10.40
C ARG A 208 13.95 25.75 -11.51
N ILE A 209 13.65 25.06 -12.60
CA ILE A 209 12.85 25.59 -13.71
C ILE A 209 11.37 25.48 -13.34
N GLU A 210 10.87 26.47 -12.58
CA GLU A 210 9.52 26.47 -12.00
C GLU A 210 8.38 26.26 -13.02
N GLU A 211 8.52 26.74 -14.26
CA GLU A 211 7.54 26.54 -15.34
C GLU A 211 7.33 25.06 -15.68
N CYS A 212 8.27 24.18 -15.30
CA CYS A 212 8.25 22.76 -15.55
C CYS A 212 7.98 21.92 -14.29
N LEU A 213 7.57 22.53 -13.17
CA LEU A 213 7.26 21.83 -11.90
C LEU A 213 5.75 21.68 -11.63
N GLY A 214 4.89 22.18 -12.52
CA GLY A 214 3.43 22.10 -12.38
C GLY A 214 2.82 20.76 -12.79
N ASP A 215 1.50 20.62 -12.55
CA ASP A 215 0.73 19.38 -12.80
C ASP A 215 0.82 18.85 -14.24
N GLU A 216 1.02 19.74 -15.23
CA GLU A 216 1.23 19.38 -16.64
C GLU A 216 2.35 18.34 -16.82
N PHE A 217 3.41 18.43 -16.01
CA PHE A 217 4.60 17.59 -16.13
C PHE A 217 4.65 16.45 -15.12
N HIS A 218 3.69 16.36 -14.19
CA HIS A 218 3.70 15.37 -13.12
C HIS A 218 3.88 13.93 -13.63
N ARG A 219 3.25 13.59 -14.76
CA ARG A 219 3.40 12.25 -15.35
C ARG A 219 4.80 11.97 -15.90
N LEU A 220 5.51 12.99 -16.38
CA LEU A 220 6.90 12.82 -16.80
C LEU A 220 7.78 12.44 -15.60
N TYR A 221 7.71 13.23 -14.53
CA TYR A 221 8.48 12.99 -13.29
C TYR A 221 8.13 11.64 -12.65
N SER A 222 6.84 11.39 -12.44
CA SER A 222 6.38 10.28 -11.60
C SER A 222 6.31 8.92 -12.32
N TYR A 223 6.35 8.91 -13.66
CA TYR A 223 6.14 7.68 -14.45
C TYR A 223 7.23 7.46 -15.52
N PHE A 224 7.47 8.44 -16.39
CA PHE A 224 8.32 8.24 -17.57
C PHE A 224 9.81 8.26 -17.28
N SER A 225 10.27 9.13 -16.36
CA SER A 225 11.68 9.13 -15.94
C SER A 225 12.12 7.75 -15.46
N GLY A 226 11.28 7.07 -14.67
CA GLY A 226 11.51 5.70 -14.21
C GLY A 226 11.58 4.69 -15.36
N MET A 227 10.64 4.76 -16.31
CA MET A 227 10.63 3.88 -17.49
C MET A 227 11.88 4.03 -18.35
N ALA A 228 12.24 5.26 -18.68
CA ALA A 228 13.41 5.57 -19.50
C ALA A 228 14.70 5.10 -18.81
N ASN A 229 14.83 5.33 -17.50
CA ASN A 229 15.98 4.85 -16.73
C ASN A 229 16.12 3.31 -16.75
N MET A 230 15.01 2.58 -16.68
CA MET A 230 15.02 1.10 -16.77
C MET A 230 15.40 0.62 -18.18
N ARG A 231 14.90 1.28 -19.22
CA ARG A 231 15.22 0.97 -20.62
C ARG A 231 16.69 1.27 -20.98
N LEU A 232 17.25 2.36 -20.44
CA LEU A 232 18.66 2.74 -20.63
C LEU A 232 19.67 1.84 -19.88
N ALA A 233 19.19 0.77 -19.20
CA ALA A 233 20.00 -0.25 -18.53
C ALA A 233 20.95 0.28 -17.43
N ARG A 234 20.46 1.16 -16.55
CA ARG A 234 21.21 1.61 -15.36
C ARG A 234 20.82 0.79 -14.11
N GLY A 235 21.51 -0.32 -13.85
CA GLY A 235 21.43 -1.07 -12.57
C GLY A 235 20.61 -2.37 -12.57
N ASP A 236 20.15 -2.78 -11.38
CA ASP A 236 19.36 -4.01 -11.17
C ASP A 236 17.98 -3.93 -11.83
N ARG A 237 17.73 -4.79 -12.84
CA ARG A 237 16.47 -4.84 -13.60
C ARG A 237 15.25 -5.11 -12.72
N THR A 238 15.41 -5.82 -11.60
CA THR A 238 14.29 -6.11 -10.70
C THR A 238 13.70 -4.87 -10.05
N ARG A 239 14.45 -3.75 -10.01
CA ARG A 239 13.95 -2.45 -9.53
C ARG A 239 12.77 -1.92 -10.32
N VAL A 240 12.51 -2.45 -11.51
CA VAL A 240 11.28 -2.15 -12.25
C VAL A 240 10.02 -2.38 -11.40
N MET A 241 10.05 -3.33 -10.43
CA MET A 241 8.95 -3.58 -9.49
C MET A 241 8.63 -2.38 -8.56
N GLU A 242 9.50 -1.36 -8.51
CA GLU A 242 9.25 -0.06 -7.86
C GLU A 242 8.18 0.75 -8.60
N LEU A 243 8.06 0.59 -9.92
CA LEU A 243 7.24 1.44 -10.79
C LEU A 243 5.74 1.11 -10.77
N LEU A 244 5.33 0.17 -9.93
CA LEU A 244 3.98 -0.37 -9.92
C LEU A 244 2.98 0.48 -9.12
N GLY A 245 3.43 1.15 -8.05
CA GLY A 245 2.54 1.85 -7.10
C GLY A 245 1.80 3.07 -7.66
N ASN A 246 2.25 3.60 -8.80
CA ASN A 246 1.64 4.78 -9.42
C ASN A 246 0.74 4.44 -10.61
N ARG A 247 0.64 3.17 -11.04
CA ARG A 247 0.00 2.80 -12.30
C ARG A 247 -1.30 2.05 -12.11
N SER A 248 -2.18 2.16 -13.10
CA SER A 248 -3.48 1.50 -13.11
C SER A 248 -3.38 0.09 -13.68
N ALA A 249 -3.81 -0.88 -12.89
CA ALA A 249 -4.11 -2.24 -13.32
C ALA A 249 -5.64 -2.46 -13.24
N GLU A 250 -6.24 -3.05 -14.26
CA GLU A 250 -7.68 -3.37 -14.25
C GLU A 250 -7.96 -4.56 -13.31
N LEU A 251 -7.01 -5.51 -13.26
CA LEU A 251 -7.04 -6.66 -12.37
C LEU A 251 -5.85 -6.56 -11.41
N PRO A 252 -6.04 -6.76 -10.08
CA PRO A 252 -4.95 -6.56 -9.12
C PRO A 252 -3.67 -7.34 -9.43
N ARG A 253 -3.78 -8.58 -9.91
CA ARG A 253 -2.63 -9.45 -10.25
C ARG A 253 -1.75 -8.90 -11.37
N ASP A 254 -2.32 -8.09 -12.26
CA ASP A 254 -1.61 -7.53 -13.41
C ASP A 254 -0.56 -6.51 -12.97
N GLU A 255 -0.62 -6.00 -11.74
CA GLU A 255 0.47 -5.23 -11.16
C GLU A 255 1.79 -6.02 -11.18
N VAL A 256 1.78 -7.34 -11.04
CA VAL A 256 3.00 -8.16 -11.10
C VAL A 256 3.22 -8.70 -12.51
N TYR A 257 2.19 -9.28 -13.12
CA TYR A 257 2.32 -9.89 -14.45
C TYR A 257 2.68 -8.88 -15.54
N GLY A 258 2.16 -7.65 -15.46
CA GLY A 258 2.42 -6.60 -16.43
C GLY A 258 3.86 -6.09 -16.47
N ILE A 259 4.72 -6.56 -15.57
CA ILE A 259 6.10 -6.12 -15.50
C ILE A 259 7.12 -7.24 -15.26
N MET A 260 6.68 -8.46 -14.97
CA MET A 260 7.56 -9.58 -14.59
C MET A 260 8.65 -9.81 -15.64
N ALA A 261 8.31 -9.76 -16.94
CA ALA A 261 9.30 -9.92 -18.01
C ALA A 261 10.35 -8.79 -18.02
N ALA A 262 9.92 -7.55 -17.82
CA ALA A 262 10.83 -6.40 -17.73
C ALA A 262 11.77 -6.48 -16.52
N SER A 263 11.35 -7.19 -15.46
CA SER A 263 12.17 -7.44 -14.27
C SER A 263 13.28 -8.47 -14.50
N GLY A 264 13.21 -9.24 -15.60
CA GLY A 264 14.08 -10.39 -15.87
C GLY A 264 13.70 -11.65 -15.10
N VAL A 265 12.55 -11.66 -14.43
CA VAL A 265 12.04 -12.75 -13.58
C VAL A 265 10.62 -13.07 -14.00
N GLU A 266 10.43 -14.19 -14.69
CA GLU A 266 9.12 -14.65 -15.18
C GLU A 266 8.53 -15.72 -14.26
N ILE A 267 7.21 -15.68 -14.05
CA ILE A 267 6.48 -16.64 -13.22
C ILE A 267 5.28 -17.22 -13.96
N SER A 268 4.82 -18.39 -13.51
CA SER A 268 3.57 -18.98 -13.99
C SER A 268 2.35 -18.14 -13.59
N THR A 269 1.46 -17.86 -14.53
CA THR A 269 0.23 -17.10 -14.30
C THR A 269 -0.94 -18.00 -13.86
N SER A 270 -1.93 -17.40 -13.21
CA SER A 270 -3.21 -18.04 -12.87
C SER A 270 -4.34 -17.01 -12.85
N THR A 271 -5.53 -17.38 -13.34
CA THR A 271 -6.68 -16.47 -13.45
C THR A 271 -7.37 -16.18 -12.11
N SER A 272 -7.21 -17.05 -11.11
CA SER A 272 -7.75 -16.88 -9.74
C SER A 272 -6.77 -16.26 -8.73
N GLU A 273 -5.59 -15.84 -9.17
CA GLU A 273 -4.53 -15.36 -8.28
C GLU A 273 -4.71 -13.88 -7.86
N THR A 274 -4.36 -13.58 -6.60
CA THR A 274 -4.31 -12.22 -6.06
C THR A 274 -2.97 -11.55 -6.36
N ASN A 275 -2.92 -10.22 -6.26
CA ASN A 275 -1.66 -9.45 -6.38
C ASN A 275 -0.58 -9.91 -5.38
N LYS A 276 -0.96 -10.18 -4.11
CA LYS A 276 -0.05 -10.67 -3.08
C LYS A 276 0.44 -12.11 -3.38
N GLY A 277 -0.40 -12.94 -3.99
CA GLY A 277 -0.01 -14.27 -4.48
C GLY A 277 1.03 -14.19 -5.59
N ALA A 278 0.75 -13.38 -6.63
CA ALA A 278 1.69 -13.15 -7.73
C ALA A 278 3.01 -12.56 -7.25
N TRP A 279 2.97 -11.61 -6.29
CA TRP A 279 4.16 -11.05 -5.66
C TRP A 279 5.00 -12.08 -4.92
N SER A 280 4.37 -12.97 -4.15
CA SER A 280 5.05 -14.05 -3.44
C SER A 280 5.80 -14.98 -4.41
N LYS A 281 5.14 -15.39 -5.51
CA LYS A 281 5.77 -16.21 -6.56
C LYS A 281 6.93 -15.49 -7.23
N TRP A 282 6.73 -14.22 -7.58
CA TRP A 282 7.77 -13.40 -8.20
C TRP A 282 8.98 -13.26 -7.29
N PHE A 283 8.78 -13.02 -5.99
CA PHE A 283 9.86 -12.93 -5.02
C PHE A 283 10.63 -14.25 -4.88
N GLU A 284 9.94 -15.38 -4.76
CA GLU A 284 10.58 -16.71 -4.72
C GLU A 284 11.45 -16.95 -5.95
N GLN A 285 10.92 -16.64 -7.14
CA GLN A 285 11.65 -16.80 -8.39
C GLN A 285 12.84 -15.83 -8.48
N ALA A 286 12.66 -14.57 -8.06
CA ALA A 286 13.72 -13.57 -8.05
C ALA A 286 14.89 -14.01 -7.16
N VAL A 287 14.62 -14.47 -5.94
CA VAL A 287 15.65 -15.01 -5.04
C VAL A 287 16.32 -16.24 -5.65
N SER A 288 15.54 -17.16 -6.23
CA SER A 288 16.08 -18.38 -6.87
C SER A 288 16.98 -18.06 -8.07
N CYS A 289 16.70 -16.98 -8.80
CA CYS A 289 17.56 -16.44 -9.87
C CYS A 289 18.77 -15.63 -9.34
N GLY A 290 18.94 -15.51 -8.02
CA GLY A 290 20.05 -14.80 -7.38
C GLY A 290 19.83 -13.30 -7.16
N HIS A 291 18.61 -12.78 -7.33
CA HIS A 291 18.29 -11.38 -7.06
C HIS A 291 18.02 -11.14 -5.57
N LEU A 292 19.09 -11.09 -4.78
CA LEU A 292 19.02 -11.00 -3.31
C LEU A 292 18.67 -9.61 -2.75
N ARG A 293 18.59 -8.58 -3.60
CA ARG A 293 18.26 -7.20 -3.17
C ARG A 293 16.98 -7.18 -2.33
N TRP A 294 15.93 -7.85 -2.81
CA TRP A 294 14.62 -7.85 -2.18
C TRP A 294 14.61 -8.52 -0.80
N LEU A 295 15.54 -9.45 -0.55
CA LEU A 295 15.74 -10.08 0.76
C LEU A 295 16.32 -9.10 1.80
N LEU A 296 16.88 -7.96 1.38
CA LEU A 296 17.55 -6.98 2.25
C LEU A 296 16.80 -5.64 2.34
N MET A 297 15.56 -5.59 1.87
CA MET A 297 14.68 -4.41 2.01
C MET A 297 14.35 -4.14 3.48
N PRO A 298 14.46 -2.90 3.99
CA PRO A 298 14.16 -2.59 5.39
C PRO A 298 12.86 -3.23 5.87
N VAL A 299 12.88 -3.88 7.04
CA VAL A 299 11.66 -4.44 7.64
C VAL A 299 10.94 -3.26 8.29
N ALA A 300 9.93 -2.72 7.61
CA ALA A 300 9.27 -1.48 8.05
C ALA A 300 7.75 -1.62 8.22
N THR A 301 7.18 -2.81 8.06
CA THR A 301 5.74 -2.99 8.21
C THR A 301 5.33 -3.44 9.61
N PRO A 302 4.29 -2.82 10.19
CA PRO A 302 3.73 -3.25 11.45
C PRO A 302 2.86 -4.50 11.33
N ALA A 303 2.37 -4.81 10.13
CA ALA A 303 1.63 -6.04 9.84
C ALA A 303 2.57 -7.26 9.72
N PRO A 304 2.18 -8.44 10.21
CA PRO A 304 2.97 -9.65 10.03
C PRO A 304 3.08 -9.94 8.54
N LEU A 305 4.31 -9.98 8.03
CA LEU A 305 4.57 -10.36 6.64
C LEU A 305 4.04 -11.78 6.46
N THR A 306 3.23 -12.03 5.44
CA THR A 306 2.71 -13.36 5.15
C THR A 306 3.22 -13.84 3.81
N HIS A 307 3.72 -15.07 3.78
CA HIS A 307 4.19 -15.75 2.59
C HIS A 307 3.37 -17.02 2.41
N ARG A 308 2.57 -17.08 1.34
CA ARG A 308 1.55 -18.12 1.12
C ARG A 308 0.62 -18.32 2.34
N GLY A 309 0.19 -17.22 2.97
CA GLY A 309 -0.69 -17.23 4.14
C GLY A 309 -0.04 -17.56 5.49
N LYS A 310 1.27 -17.82 5.53
CA LYS A 310 2.02 -18.10 6.77
C LYS A 310 2.92 -16.93 7.17
N PRO A 311 3.13 -16.63 8.48
CA PRO A 311 4.04 -15.58 8.93
C PRO A 311 5.48 -15.78 8.45
N SER A 312 6.04 -14.76 7.82
CA SER A 312 7.36 -14.74 7.20
C SER A 312 8.17 -13.54 7.69
N CYS A 313 9.49 -13.57 7.51
CA CYS A 313 10.38 -12.45 7.80
C CYS A 313 11.22 -12.01 6.59
N ILE A 314 10.98 -12.62 5.43
CA ILE A 314 11.82 -12.46 4.24
C ILE A 314 11.10 -11.73 3.09
N LEU A 315 9.78 -11.84 2.98
CA LEU A 315 9.00 -11.25 1.90
C LEU A 315 8.69 -9.78 2.21
N PRO A 316 9.15 -8.81 1.41
CA PRO A 316 8.75 -7.41 1.58
C PRO A 316 7.25 -7.24 1.36
N ASP A 317 6.63 -6.30 2.07
CA ASP A 317 5.22 -5.98 1.86
C ASP A 317 5.02 -5.43 0.45
N PHE A 318 4.03 -6.01 -0.25
CA PHE A 318 3.66 -5.58 -1.58
C PHE A 318 3.31 -4.10 -1.62
N ASP A 319 2.45 -3.61 -0.74
CA ASP A 319 1.81 -2.29 -0.86
C ASP A 319 2.84 -1.14 -0.72
N ILE A 320 3.92 -1.36 0.05
CA ILE A 320 4.99 -0.37 0.24
C ILE A 320 6.33 -0.75 -0.40
N ARG A 321 6.37 -1.81 -1.24
CA ARG A 321 7.60 -2.33 -1.88
C ARG A 321 8.43 -1.25 -2.58
N HIS A 322 7.76 -0.30 -3.24
CA HIS A 322 8.36 0.81 -3.96
C HIS A 322 9.08 1.77 -3.01
N LYS A 323 8.47 2.09 -1.87
CA LYS A 323 9.10 2.90 -0.81
C LYS A 323 10.29 2.16 -0.21
N LEU A 324 10.13 0.88 0.12
CA LEU A 324 11.20 0.08 0.74
C LEU A 324 12.43 -0.06 -0.17
N SER A 325 12.22 -0.29 -1.47
CA SER A 325 13.33 -0.45 -2.41
C SER A 325 14.01 0.88 -2.74
N SER A 326 13.24 1.94 -3.02
CA SER A 326 13.80 3.27 -3.29
C SER A 326 14.56 3.81 -2.09
N SER A 327 14.08 3.53 -0.87
CA SER A 327 14.66 4.04 0.37
C SER A 327 15.86 3.23 0.89
N SER A 328 16.02 1.98 0.45
CA SER A 328 17.10 1.10 0.90
C SER A 328 18.50 1.60 0.58
N GLY A 329 18.65 2.43 -0.45
CA GLY A 329 19.95 2.88 -0.98
C GLY A 329 20.84 1.75 -1.51
N LEU A 330 20.33 0.52 -1.57
CA LEU A 330 21.02 -0.63 -2.14
C LEU A 330 21.23 -0.41 -3.65
N ASP A 331 22.26 -1.04 -4.20
CA ASP A 331 22.42 -1.22 -5.65
C ASP A 331 22.06 -2.67 -6.00
N THR A 332 22.94 -3.44 -6.65
CA THR A 332 22.69 -4.86 -6.93
C THR A 332 23.33 -5.72 -5.83
N VAL A 333 22.60 -6.69 -5.30
CA VAL A 333 23.14 -7.67 -4.33
C VAL A 333 23.40 -8.98 -5.04
N LYS A 334 24.68 -9.23 -5.36
CA LYS A 334 25.10 -10.48 -6.00
C LYS A 334 25.28 -11.58 -4.95
N PRO A 335 24.81 -12.81 -5.20
CA PRO A 335 25.07 -13.94 -4.32
C PRO A 335 26.56 -14.18 -4.11
N LEU A 336 26.94 -14.53 -2.88
CA LEU A 336 28.31 -14.94 -2.57
C LEU A 336 28.57 -16.43 -2.85
N GLY A 337 27.50 -17.24 -2.91
CA GLY A 337 27.55 -18.69 -3.12
C GLY A 337 26.17 -19.23 -3.48
N LEU A 338 25.81 -20.40 -2.91
CA LEU A 338 24.53 -21.05 -3.15
C LEU A 338 23.34 -20.17 -2.70
N VAL A 339 22.30 -20.14 -3.53
CA VAL A 339 20.99 -19.58 -3.19
C VAL A 339 19.92 -20.56 -3.65
N ARG A 340 18.98 -20.88 -2.76
CA ARG A 340 17.79 -21.67 -3.09
C ARG A 340 16.61 -21.28 -2.20
N MET A 341 15.41 -21.49 -2.73
CA MET A 341 14.15 -21.32 -2.01
C MET A 341 13.51 -22.69 -1.80
N GLU A 342 13.17 -23.01 -0.56
CA GLU A 342 12.47 -24.24 -0.19
C GLU A 342 11.30 -23.89 0.74
N GLU A 343 10.06 -24.09 0.27
CA GLU A 343 8.84 -23.88 1.06
C GLU A 343 8.84 -22.58 1.89
N GLY A 344 9.07 -21.41 1.26
CA GLY A 344 9.08 -20.12 1.97
C GLY A 344 10.27 -19.88 2.92
N THR A 345 11.30 -20.72 2.84
CA THR A 345 12.59 -20.55 3.50
C THR A 345 13.67 -20.31 2.46
N VAL A 346 14.46 -19.25 2.65
CA VAL A 346 15.64 -18.94 1.84
C VAL A 346 16.82 -19.67 2.45
N ILE A 347 17.56 -20.38 1.62
CA ILE A 347 18.84 -20.97 1.98
C ILE A 347 19.91 -20.25 1.16
N VAL A 348 20.77 -19.50 1.84
CA VAL A 348 21.74 -18.60 1.20
C VAL A 348 23.11 -18.71 1.85
N ASP A 349 24.14 -18.79 1.02
CA ASP A 349 25.53 -18.69 1.46
C ASP A 349 25.88 -17.25 1.83
N GLY A 350 26.30 -17.08 3.08
CA GLY A 350 26.68 -15.78 3.63
C GLY A 350 27.84 -15.90 4.62
N ARG A 351 28.52 -14.78 4.85
CA ARG A 351 29.59 -14.71 5.84
C ARG A 351 29.00 -14.33 7.20
N TRP A 352 29.16 -15.22 8.17
CA TRP A 352 28.83 -14.90 9.56
C TRP A 352 29.83 -13.90 10.11
N LEU A 353 29.37 -12.70 10.47
CA LEU A 353 30.24 -11.63 10.95
C LEU A 353 30.46 -11.67 12.46
N GLY A 354 29.46 -12.07 13.25
CA GLY A 354 29.54 -12.11 14.69
C GLY A 354 28.23 -11.72 15.36
N VAL A 355 28.35 -11.13 16.55
CA VAL A 355 27.20 -10.82 17.43
C VAL A 355 26.84 -9.34 17.35
N CYS A 356 25.55 -9.08 17.30
CA CYS A 356 24.95 -7.76 17.36
C CYS A 356 24.22 -7.57 18.69
N THR A 357 24.51 -6.45 19.38
CA THR A 357 23.80 -6.08 20.61
C THR A 357 23.15 -4.71 20.47
N VAL A 358 21.84 -4.63 20.74
CA VAL A 358 21.11 -3.37 20.72
C VAL A 358 21.47 -2.56 21.97
N LYS A 359 21.96 -1.33 21.80
CA LYS A 359 22.42 -0.48 22.91
C LYS A 359 21.43 0.62 23.24
N LYS A 360 20.81 1.23 22.24
CA LYS A 360 19.98 2.42 22.46
C LYS A 360 18.85 2.59 21.45
N HIS A 361 17.65 2.85 21.96
CA HIS A 361 16.53 3.37 21.19
C HIS A 361 16.75 4.85 20.81
N LEU A 362 16.66 5.17 19.52
CA LEU A 362 16.75 6.54 19.00
C LEU A 362 15.35 7.13 18.74
N GLY A 363 14.49 6.38 18.05
CA GLY A 363 13.12 6.79 17.69
C GLY A 363 12.87 6.75 16.18
N THR A 364 11.74 7.32 15.75
CA THR A 364 11.37 7.47 14.34
C THR A 364 11.97 8.76 13.75
N VAL A 365 11.96 8.85 12.42
CA VAL A 365 12.26 10.11 11.72
C VAL A 365 11.23 11.19 12.07
N HIS A 366 11.65 12.46 12.14
CA HIS A 366 10.74 13.59 12.34
C HIS A 366 10.15 14.03 11.00
N GLU A 367 8.85 13.86 10.87
CA GLU A 367 8.10 14.06 9.63
C GLU A 367 6.87 14.93 9.95
N PRO A 368 6.99 16.27 9.88
CA PRO A 368 5.89 17.18 10.21
C PRO A 368 4.73 17.10 9.20
N VAL A 369 5.01 16.67 7.97
CA VAL A 369 4.04 16.44 6.89
C VAL A 369 4.36 15.08 6.25
N PRO A 370 3.37 14.25 5.89
CA PRO A 370 3.62 12.97 5.25
C PRO A 370 4.53 13.09 4.01
N ASN A 371 5.55 12.25 3.96
CA ASN A 371 6.65 12.18 3.01
C ASN A 371 7.67 13.36 3.05
N GLU A 372 7.63 14.23 4.06
CA GLU A 372 8.57 15.36 4.23
C GLU A 372 9.52 15.12 5.43
N ILE A 373 10.65 14.44 5.21
CA ILE A 373 11.62 14.12 6.28
C ILE A 373 12.41 15.37 6.70
N HIS A 374 12.29 15.78 7.96
CA HIS A 374 13.12 16.84 8.54
C HIS A 374 14.40 16.25 9.18
N ARG A 375 15.43 16.05 8.34
CA ARG A 375 16.70 15.39 8.69
C ARG A 375 17.45 16.07 9.84
N ASP A 376 17.58 17.40 9.79
CA ASP A 376 18.31 18.15 10.83
C ASP A 376 17.68 17.95 12.22
N ILE A 377 16.36 18.19 12.32
CA ILE A 377 15.61 18.04 13.57
C ILE A 377 15.71 16.60 14.06
N THR A 378 15.54 15.60 13.18
CA THR A 378 15.62 14.18 13.53
C THR A 378 16.94 13.83 14.24
N LEU A 379 18.09 14.15 13.63
CA LEU A 379 19.40 13.83 14.21
C LEU A 379 19.67 14.64 15.48
N ILE A 380 19.22 15.90 15.53
CA ILE A 380 19.29 16.73 16.73
C ILE A 380 18.50 16.09 17.87
N LEU A 381 17.28 15.61 17.62
CA LEU A 381 16.44 14.96 18.63
C LEU A 381 17.05 13.64 19.11
N PHE A 382 17.64 12.83 18.23
CA PHE A 382 18.35 11.61 18.60
C PHE A 382 19.52 11.87 19.56
N SER A 383 20.19 13.01 19.42
CA SER A 383 21.26 13.40 20.35
C SER A 383 20.76 13.67 21.78
N GLN A 384 19.47 14.01 21.94
CA GLN A 384 18.86 14.47 23.19
C GLN A 384 19.64 15.60 23.89
N GLY A 385 20.41 16.40 23.14
CA GLY A 385 21.23 17.49 23.68
C GLY A 385 22.39 17.04 24.57
N LYS A 386 22.80 15.76 24.54
CA LYS A 386 23.90 15.23 25.37
C LYS A 386 25.15 15.03 24.50
N SER A 387 26.29 15.61 24.89
CA SER A 387 27.56 15.53 24.14
C SER A 387 27.98 14.10 23.76
N ARG A 388 28.00 13.18 24.73
CA ARG A 388 28.34 11.76 24.48
C ARG A 388 27.40 11.07 23.49
N ARG A 389 26.12 11.46 23.46
CA ARG A 389 25.13 10.90 22.52
C ARG A 389 25.26 11.53 21.15
N ALA A 390 25.44 12.85 21.09
CA ALA A 390 25.68 13.57 19.85
C ALA A 390 26.89 12.99 19.10
N ARG A 391 27.97 12.65 19.81
CA ARG A 391 29.15 12.01 19.21
C ARG A 391 28.85 10.62 18.67
N LYS A 392 28.08 9.80 19.38
CA LYS A 392 27.66 8.46 18.90
C LYS A 392 26.75 8.55 17.68
N VAL A 393 25.77 9.47 17.70
CA VAL A 393 24.87 9.71 16.56
C VAL A 393 25.69 10.19 15.36
N ALA A 394 26.57 11.17 15.53
CA ALA A 394 27.45 11.65 14.46
C ALA A 394 28.32 10.52 13.88
N SER A 395 28.90 9.66 14.74
CA SER A 395 29.74 8.54 14.29
C SER A 395 28.94 7.50 13.52
N ALA A 396 27.78 7.08 14.05
CA ALA A 396 26.96 6.03 13.45
C ALA A 396 26.32 6.48 12.14
N PHE A 397 25.78 7.70 12.08
CA PHE A 397 25.18 8.27 10.86
C PHE A 397 26.21 8.84 9.89
N GLY A 398 27.46 9.04 10.33
CA GLY A 398 28.58 9.39 9.48
C GLY A 398 29.09 8.23 8.63
N GLY A 399 28.67 6.99 8.94
CA GLY A 399 28.98 5.80 8.15
C GLY A 399 30.45 5.70 7.80
N GLY A 400 31.36 6.07 8.71
CA GLY A 400 32.83 6.06 8.57
C GLY A 400 33.46 7.10 7.61
N ARG A 401 32.67 7.96 6.96
CA ARG A 401 33.15 9.02 6.04
C ARG A 401 33.93 10.14 6.74
N TYR A 402 33.66 10.37 8.02
CA TYR A 402 34.15 11.53 8.77
C TYR A 402 35.22 11.16 9.78
N ASN A 403 36.30 11.92 9.83
CA ASN A 403 37.35 11.74 10.82
C ASN A 403 36.92 12.24 12.22
N SER A 404 37.70 11.92 13.26
CA SER A 404 37.39 12.28 14.65
C SER A 404 37.17 13.77 14.89
N ARG A 405 37.86 14.66 14.14
CA ARG A 405 37.67 16.11 14.27
C ARG A 405 36.31 16.54 13.70
N GLN A 406 35.99 16.09 12.49
CA GLN A 406 34.70 16.35 11.84
C GLN A 406 33.53 15.80 12.66
N ILE A 407 33.65 14.58 13.20
CA ILE A 407 32.64 13.99 14.10
C ILE A 407 32.40 14.85 15.35
N ASN A 408 33.44 15.43 15.94
CA ASN A 408 33.28 16.34 17.08
C ASN A 408 32.56 17.63 16.69
N VAL A 409 32.83 18.17 15.49
CA VAL A 409 32.13 19.34 14.96
C VAL A 409 30.63 19.04 14.79
N ILE A 410 30.29 17.95 14.09
CA ILE A 410 28.90 17.50 13.89
C ILE A 410 28.20 17.30 15.25
N ALA A 411 28.85 16.62 16.20
CA ALA A 411 28.31 16.40 17.54
C ALA A 411 28.02 17.71 18.29
N THR A 412 28.88 18.72 18.11
CA THR A 412 28.71 20.04 18.72
C THR A 412 27.51 20.76 18.13
N ILE A 413 27.33 20.70 16.80
CA ILE A 413 26.17 21.27 16.10
C ILE A 413 24.86 20.63 16.60
N LEU A 414 24.82 19.29 16.68
CA LEU A 414 23.66 18.54 17.19
C LEU A 414 23.29 18.96 18.62
N GLN A 415 24.28 18.99 19.51
CA GLN A 415 24.07 19.35 20.91
C GLN A 415 23.57 20.79 21.07
N ARG A 416 24.21 21.74 20.38
CA ARG A 416 23.93 23.17 20.47
C ARG A 416 22.52 23.53 20.02
N ASN A 417 22.00 22.83 19.01
CA ASN A 417 20.71 23.14 18.40
C ASN A 417 19.52 22.41 19.05
N TYR A 418 19.75 21.52 20.02
CA TYR A 418 18.70 20.68 20.63
C TYR A 418 17.50 21.46 21.19
N ARG A 419 17.73 22.48 22.03
CA ARG A 419 16.64 23.27 22.62
C ARG A 419 15.81 24.00 21.56
N LYS A 420 16.46 24.47 20.49
CA LYS A 420 15.79 25.17 19.38
C LYS A 420 14.92 24.21 18.58
N ALA A 421 15.41 23.02 18.28
CA ALA A 421 14.66 21.98 17.58
C ALA A 421 13.44 21.53 18.39
N VAL A 422 13.61 21.24 19.69
CA VAL A 422 12.48 20.87 20.58
C VAL A 422 11.41 21.97 20.62
N ARG A 423 11.82 23.25 20.64
CA ARG A 423 10.88 24.37 20.61
C ARG A 423 10.15 24.48 19.28
N ALA A 424 10.84 24.28 18.15
CA ALA A 424 10.23 24.31 16.82
C ALA A 424 9.16 23.21 16.68
N VAL A 425 9.48 21.99 17.09
CA VAL A 425 8.55 20.85 17.07
C VAL A 425 7.34 21.10 17.97
N LYS A 426 7.56 21.57 19.21
CA LYS A 426 6.45 21.85 20.14
C LYS A 426 5.50 22.93 19.63
N LEU A 427 6.00 23.88 18.84
CA LEU A 427 5.20 24.98 18.29
C LEU A 427 4.69 24.71 16.88
N GLN A 428 4.96 23.52 16.30
CA GLN A 428 4.66 23.18 14.91
C GLN A 428 5.21 24.23 13.92
N ARG A 429 6.44 24.72 14.17
CA ARG A 429 7.15 25.72 13.35
C ARG A 429 8.46 25.17 12.80
N GLU A 430 8.45 23.93 12.32
CA GLU A 430 9.62 23.26 11.77
C GLU A 430 10.09 23.90 10.46
N ARG A 431 9.18 24.40 9.61
CA ARG A 431 9.55 25.11 8.36
C ARG A 431 10.40 26.36 8.60
N ASP A 432 10.19 27.00 9.76
CA ASP A 432 10.95 28.18 10.20
C ASP A 432 12.26 27.81 10.91
N PHE A 433 12.53 26.52 11.11
CA PHE A 433 13.73 26.07 11.78
C PHE A 433 14.96 26.44 10.95
N ARG A 434 15.92 27.10 11.62
CA ARG A 434 17.23 27.44 11.05
C ARG A 434 18.31 27.02 12.02
N LEU A 435 19.29 26.28 11.53
CA LEU A 435 20.44 25.87 12.34
C LEU A 435 21.26 27.08 12.78
N ARG A 436 21.79 27.00 13.99
CA ARG A 436 22.82 27.92 14.48
C ARG A 436 24.18 27.31 14.19
N LEU A 437 24.93 27.94 13.30
CA LEU A 437 26.31 27.64 12.92
C LEU A 437 27.19 28.85 13.29
N GLN A 438 28.43 28.61 13.71
CA GLN A 438 29.34 29.64 14.25
C GLN A 438 30.36 30.16 13.23
N ASN A 439 30.69 29.36 12.20
CA ASN A 439 31.71 29.71 11.22
C ASN A 439 31.48 28.93 9.92
N ALA A 440 32.19 29.32 8.85
CA ALA A 440 32.09 28.71 7.53
C ALA A 440 32.52 27.22 7.50
N ILE A 441 33.40 26.81 8.42
CA ILE A 441 33.85 25.41 8.51
C ILE A 441 32.70 24.51 8.99
N GLU A 442 31.95 24.94 10.02
CA GLU A 442 30.76 24.22 10.48
C GLU A 442 29.71 24.12 9.38
N ASP A 443 29.52 25.18 8.60
CA ASP A 443 28.58 25.22 7.48
C ASP A 443 28.95 24.22 6.38
N THR A 444 30.23 24.20 5.99
CA THR A 444 30.74 23.26 4.98
C THR A 444 30.60 21.81 5.44
N ILE A 445 31.03 21.51 6.68
CA ILE A 445 30.97 20.14 7.23
C ILE A 445 29.52 19.68 7.40
N TRP A 446 28.64 20.56 7.88
CA TRP A 446 27.23 20.22 8.05
C TRP A 446 26.51 20.04 6.72
N GLY A 447 26.79 20.90 5.73
CA GLY A 447 26.27 20.78 4.38
C GLY A 447 26.62 19.44 3.75
N ASP A 448 27.89 19.05 3.77
CA ASP A 448 28.35 17.73 3.31
C ASP A 448 27.69 16.59 4.08
N PHE A 449 27.58 16.70 5.41
CA PHE A 449 26.92 15.70 6.25
C PHE A 449 25.44 15.55 5.91
N MET A 450 24.71 16.65 5.66
CA MET A 450 23.29 16.59 5.30
C MET A 450 23.08 16.05 3.89
N GLN A 451 23.92 16.44 2.94
CA GLN A 451 23.91 15.86 1.59
C GLN A 451 24.11 14.34 1.64
N PHE A 452 25.02 13.88 2.49
CA PHE A 452 25.21 12.46 2.73
C PHE A 452 23.98 11.78 3.35
N GLN A 453 23.29 12.42 4.29
CA GLN A 453 22.06 11.88 4.88
C GLN A 453 20.89 11.76 3.89
N MET A 454 20.89 12.51 2.79
CA MET A 454 19.84 12.42 1.77
C MET A 454 19.69 11.00 1.22
N GLY A 455 20.80 10.27 1.07
CA GLY A 455 20.80 8.87 0.62
C GLY A 455 20.74 7.81 1.72
N GLN A 456 20.62 8.18 2.99
CA GLN A 456 20.69 7.24 4.13
C GLN A 456 19.39 7.20 4.94
N MET A 457 18.87 8.38 5.29
CA MET A 457 17.71 8.51 6.14
C MET A 457 16.38 8.04 5.52
N PRO A 458 16.17 8.03 4.19
CA PRO A 458 14.96 7.44 3.63
C PRO A 458 14.72 6.00 4.09
N GLY A 459 15.77 5.19 4.23
CA GLY A 459 15.66 3.78 4.67
C GLY A 459 15.17 3.61 6.12
N MET A 460 15.05 4.70 6.86
CA MET A 460 14.43 4.75 8.19
C MET A 460 12.96 5.15 8.16
N ASN A 461 12.44 5.60 7.02
CA ASN A 461 11.02 5.89 6.89
C ASN A 461 10.24 4.62 7.21
N GLU A 462 9.13 4.78 7.93
CA GLU A 462 8.27 3.69 8.39
C GLU A 462 8.87 2.80 9.52
N GLY A 463 10.11 3.05 9.97
CA GLY A 463 10.81 2.26 11.00
C GLY A 463 11.27 3.05 12.24
N THR A 464 11.62 2.32 13.30
CA THR A 464 12.28 2.85 14.50
C THR A 464 13.77 2.58 14.44
N ALA A 465 14.57 3.63 14.60
CA ALA A 465 16.02 3.52 14.61
C ALA A 465 16.57 3.14 15.99
N TYR A 466 17.56 2.25 15.97
CA TYR A 466 18.32 1.82 17.13
C TYR A 466 19.82 1.92 16.86
N LEU A 467 20.56 2.29 17.90
CA LEU A 467 22.02 2.19 17.88
C LEU A 467 22.42 0.80 18.36
N ALA A 468 23.17 0.08 17.54
CA ALA A 468 23.66 -1.25 17.81
C ALA A 468 25.18 -1.34 17.76
N HIS A 469 25.70 -2.33 18.48
CA HIS A 469 27.11 -2.70 18.50
C HIS A 469 27.30 -3.99 17.75
N LEU A 470 28.02 -3.93 16.64
CA LEU A 470 28.43 -5.06 15.82
C LEU A 470 29.81 -5.51 16.30
N ARG A 471 29.93 -6.73 16.84
CA ARG A 471 31.17 -7.22 17.46
C ARG A 471 31.67 -8.49 16.79
N ARG A 472 32.97 -8.52 16.45
CA ARG A 472 33.71 -9.72 16.07
C ARG A 472 35.12 -9.67 16.64
N GLY A 473 35.46 -10.58 17.56
CA GLY A 473 36.76 -10.55 18.22
C GLY A 473 37.02 -9.19 18.89
N SER A 474 38.12 -8.52 18.52
CA SER A 474 38.47 -7.17 18.99
C SER A 474 37.80 -6.03 18.22
N ILE A 475 37.14 -6.31 17.09
CA ILE A 475 36.55 -5.28 16.23
C ILE A 475 35.13 -4.96 16.70
N LEU A 476 34.87 -3.66 16.93
CA LEU A 476 33.60 -3.13 17.39
C LEU A 476 33.17 -1.96 16.49
N VAL A 477 31.98 -2.06 15.90
CA VAL A 477 31.38 -0.97 15.12
C VAL A 477 30.05 -0.56 15.72
N GLU A 478 29.88 0.76 15.85
CA GLU A 478 28.58 1.36 16.16
C GLU A 478 27.85 1.65 14.85
N ALA A 479 26.72 0.99 14.63
CA ALA A 479 25.91 1.18 13.44
C ALA A 479 24.44 1.46 13.82
N PRO A 480 23.73 2.31 13.05
CA PRO A 480 22.28 2.36 13.14
C PRO A 480 21.70 1.10 12.51
N MET A 481 20.68 0.55 13.14
CA MET A 481 19.79 -0.43 12.51
C MET A 481 18.36 0.09 12.58
N VAL A 482 17.55 -0.35 11.62
CA VAL A 482 16.14 0.00 11.53
C VAL A 482 15.32 -1.25 11.85
N LEU A 483 14.42 -1.11 12.81
CA LEU A 483 13.44 -2.13 13.21
C LEU A 483 12.02 -1.63 12.90
N PRO A 484 11.04 -2.51 12.66
CA PRO A 484 9.63 -2.13 12.56
C PRO A 484 9.16 -1.38 13.81
N THR A 485 8.29 -0.38 13.65
CA THR A 485 7.78 0.46 14.73
C THR A 485 7.00 -0.30 15.81
N THR A 486 6.42 -1.46 15.49
CA THR A 486 5.56 -2.26 16.39
C THR A 486 6.23 -3.49 16.99
N GLN A 487 7.44 -3.87 16.58
CA GLN A 487 8.11 -5.08 17.09
C GLN A 487 8.96 -4.77 18.33
N ALA A 488 8.80 -5.62 19.35
CA ALA A 488 9.67 -5.58 20.53
C ALA A 488 11.09 -6.02 20.14
N ILE A 489 12.10 -5.35 20.71
CA ILE A 489 13.51 -5.70 20.52
C ILE A 489 13.70 -7.15 21.01
N PRO A 490 14.25 -8.07 20.20
CA PRO A 490 14.55 -9.41 20.66
C PRO A 490 15.48 -9.35 21.87
N SER A 491 15.13 -10.06 22.95
CA SER A 491 15.90 -10.12 24.20
C SER A 491 17.17 -10.99 24.10
N THR A 492 17.32 -11.71 22.99
CA THR A 492 18.44 -12.61 22.68
C THR A 492 19.59 -11.87 21.99
N GLU A 493 20.81 -12.40 22.09
CA GLU A 493 21.93 -11.93 21.26
C GLU A 493 21.60 -12.15 19.78
N LEU A 494 21.82 -11.11 18.95
CA LEU A 494 21.50 -11.15 17.52
C LEU A 494 22.73 -11.55 16.71
N GLY A 495 22.49 -12.20 15.57
CA GLY A 495 23.49 -12.54 14.57
C GLY A 495 23.66 -11.48 13.50
N ILE A 496 24.82 -11.48 12.84
CA ILE A 496 25.12 -10.60 11.71
C ILE A 496 25.58 -11.45 10.52
N ILE A 497 24.91 -11.29 9.39
CA ILE A 497 25.24 -11.97 8.13
C ILE A 497 25.56 -10.95 7.04
N ASP A 498 26.71 -11.11 6.40
CA ASP A 498 27.07 -10.42 5.16
C ASP A 498 26.69 -11.29 3.96
N LEU A 499 25.79 -10.76 3.14
CA LEU A 499 25.37 -11.33 1.85
C LEU A 499 26.01 -10.61 0.66
N GLY A 500 27.03 -9.78 0.88
CA GLY A 500 27.68 -9.01 -0.20
C GLY A 500 26.90 -7.77 -0.62
N ALA A 501 25.94 -7.30 0.18
CA ALA A 501 25.12 -6.16 -0.16
C ALA A 501 25.87 -4.85 -0.05
N ARG A 502 25.72 -4.01 -1.09
CA ARG A 502 26.39 -2.72 -1.21
C ARG A 502 25.42 -1.64 -1.63
N THR A 503 25.65 -0.43 -1.14
CA THR A 503 25.03 0.79 -1.67
C THR A 503 25.69 1.25 -2.96
N ILE A 504 25.09 2.22 -3.65
CA ILE A 504 25.62 2.84 -4.87
C ILE A 504 27.06 3.36 -4.66
N ASP A 505 27.34 3.93 -3.49
CA ASP A 505 28.67 4.40 -3.09
C ASP A 505 29.51 3.32 -2.37
N LYS A 506 29.22 2.05 -2.65
CA LYS A 506 30.01 0.86 -2.30
C LYS A 506 30.12 0.54 -0.80
N ARG A 507 29.20 1.02 0.04
CA ARG A 507 29.22 0.77 1.49
C ARG A 507 28.45 -0.49 1.85
N CYS A 508 28.84 -1.17 2.93
CA CYS A 508 28.25 -2.46 3.30
C CYS A 508 26.88 -2.31 3.97
N VAL A 509 25.94 -3.19 3.62
CA VAL A 509 24.67 -3.38 4.35
C VAL A 509 24.62 -4.81 4.87
N PHE A 510 24.34 -4.99 6.16
CA PHE A 510 24.31 -6.31 6.79
C PHE A 510 22.91 -6.71 7.21
N MET A 511 22.63 -8.01 7.13
CA MET A 511 21.40 -8.61 7.64
C MET A 511 21.57 -8.96 9.11
N ILE A 512 20.57 -8.61 9.92
CA ILE A 512 20.52 -8.92 11.35
C ILE A 512 19.46 -10.00 11.58
N VAL A 513 19.86 -11.05 12.29
CA VAL A 513 19.05 -12.26 12.50
C VAL A 513 18.97 -12.64 13.98
N ALA A 514 17.90 -13.33 14.36
CA ALA A 514 17.75 -13.98 15.66
C ALA A 514 17.75 -15.52 15.50
N GLY A 515 18.08 -16.23 16.58
CA GLY A 515 18.05 -17.71 16.62
C GLY A 515 19.40 -18.42 16.46
N ALA A 516 20.52 -17.69 16.52
CA ALA A 516 21.88 -18.23 16.44
C ALA A 516 22.62 -18.05 17.78
N ASN A 517 23.47 -19.02 18.13
CA ASN A 517 24.40 -18.90 19.26
C ASN A 517 25.59 -17.99 18.92
N ALA A 518 26.31 -17.49 19.93
CA ALA A 518 27.42 -16.54 19.78
C ALA A 518 28.53 -16.98 18.78
N ASP A 519 28.72 -18.30 18.62
CA ASP A 519 29.73 -18.90 17.71
C ASP A 519 29.21 -19.18 16.28
N GLY A 520 27.94 -18.84 16.00
CA GLY A 520 27.29 -19.14 14.72
C GLY A 520 27.16 -20.64 14.43
N ASP A 521 27.15 -21.48 15.47
CA ASP A 521 26.93 -22.93 15.36
C ASP A 521 25.42 -23.20 15.25
N MET A 522 25.06 -23.88 14.16
CA MET A 522 23.74 -23.89 13.55
C MET A 522 23.40 -25.31 13.08
N ARG A 523 23.09 -26.23 14.00
CA ARG A 523 22.54 -27.53 13.61
C ARG A 523 21.02 -27.42 13.46
N GLY A 524 20.56 -26.93 12.31
CA GLY A 524 19.20 -27.15 11.80
C GLY A 524 18.11 -26.14 12.18
N SER A 525 18.43 -24.98 12.77
CA SER A 525 17.43 -23.93 13.06
C SER A 525 17.27 -22.92 11.92
N VAL A 526 16.03 -22.57 11.60
CA VAL A 526 15.69 -21.46 10.67
C VAL A 526 15.89 -20.14 11.41
N LEU A 527 16.73 -19.27 10.86
CA LEU A 527 16.99 -17.91 11.38
C LEU A 527 15.80 -17.00 11.10
N HIS A 528 15.56 -16.09 12.03
CA HIS A 528 14.56 -15.05 11.88
C HIS A 528 15.24 -13.73 11.53
N ARG A 529 14.94 -13.18 10.35
CA ARG A 529 15.41 -11.85 9.95
C ARG A 529 14.68 -10.78 10.74
N VAL A 530 15.45 -9.96 11.45
CA VAL A 530 14.91 -8.91 12.35
C VAL A 530 15.11 -7.52 11.77
N ALA A 531 16.28 -7.25 11.19
CA ALA A 531 16.64 -5.92 10.71
C ALA A 531 17.68 -5.96 9.58
N VAL A 532 17.93 -4.79 9.01
CA VAL A 532 19.14 -4.50 8.23
C VAL A 532 19.83 -3.28 8.82
N THR A 533 21.15 -3.22 8.69
CA THR A 533 21.91 -2.04 9.11
C THR A 533 21.71 -0.90 8.12
N LEU A 534 21.79 0.35 8.59
CA LEU A 534 22.15 1.43 7.68
C LEU A 534 23.57 1.19 7.14
N PRO A 535 23.92 1.75 5.97
CA PRO A 535 25.21 1.51 5.34
C PRO A 535 26.40 1.80 6.26
N VAL A 536 27.27 0.81 6.37
CA VAL A 536 28.44 0.80 7.25
C VAL A 536 29.70 0.87 6.41
N THR A 537 30.66 1.72 6.78
CA THR A 537 32.04 1.64 6.29
C THR A 537 33.02 1.47 7.44
N GLY A 538 34.18 0.89 7.12
CA GLY A 538 35.30 0.70 8.03
C GLY A 538 36.21 -0.42 7.55
N ASP A 539 37.31 -0.64 8.28
CA ASP A 539 38.40 -1.62 8.05
C ASP A 539 37.95 -3.10 7.91
N TYR A 540 36.65 -3.35 7.92
CA TYR A 540 36.00 -4.65 7.82
C TYR A 540 36.19 -5.30 6.46
N GLU A 541 36.24 -4.57 5.35
CA GLU A 541 36.18 -5.21 4.01
C GLU A 541 37.31 -6.22 3.79
N ASN A 542 38.54 -5.85 4.14
CA ASN A 542 39.71 -6.72 4.01
C ASN A 542 39.68 -7.93 4.95
N HIS A 543 39.00 -7.82 6.10
CA HIS A 543 38.89 -8.88 7.10
C HIS A 543 37.69 -9.80 6.83
N ILE A 544 36.57 -9.24 6.38
CA ILE A 544 35.35 -9.96 5.99
C ILE A 544 35.62 -10.84 4.78
N ALA A 545 36.34 -10.33 3.77
CA ALA A 545 36.59 -11.09 2.54
C ALA A 545 37.26 -12.46 2.78
N LYS A 546 38.03 -12.58 3.87
CA LYS A 546 38.76 -13.79 4.27
C LYS A 546 37.91 -14.80 5.05
N LEU A 547 36.66 -14.46 5.37
CA LEU A 547 35.78 -15.32 6.15
C LEU A 547 35.16 -16.42 5.29
N PRO A 548 35.01 -17.64 5.84
CA PRO A 548 34.39 -18.74 5.11
C PRO A 548 32.91 -18.43 4.86
N LEU A 549 32.44 -18.84 3.70
CA LEU A 549 31.01 -18.90 3.40
C LEU A 549 30.38 -20.06 4.17
N ARG A 550 29.19 -19.81 4.69
CA ARG A 550 28.35 -20.83 5.34
C ARG A 550 26.93 -20.68 4.81
N SER A 551 26.24 -21.81 4.66
CA SER A 551 24.83 -21.83 4.28
C SER A 551 23.97 -21.46 5.50
N HIS A 552 23.12 -20.46 5.35
CA HIS A 552 22.16 -20.02 6.37
C HIS A 552 20.74 -20.23 5.87
N GLN A 553 19.87 -20.75 6.73
CA GLN A 553 18.44 -20.88 6.46
C GLN A 553 17.70 -19.73 7.13
N THR A 554 16.92 -18.94 6.40
CA THR A 554 16.14 -17.80 6.92
C THR A 554 14.75 -17.84 6.31
N GLY A 555 13.68 -17.84 7.11
CA GLY A 555 12.35 -18.15 6.57
C GLY A 555 11.20 -18.03 7.54
N TYR A 556 10.30 -19.02 7.50
CA TYR A 556 9.14 -19.08 8.38
C TYR A 556 9.51 -18.92 9.84
N ILE A 557 8.69 -18.18 10.59
CA ILE A 557 8.89 -18.00 12.02
C ILE A 557 8.45 -19.31 12.70
N SER A 558 9.40 -20.16 13.10
CA SER A 558 9.12 -21.27 14.02
C SER A 558 8.90 -20.69 15.42
N LEU A 559 7.67 -20.28 15.70
CA LEU A 559 7.23 -19.96 17.05
C LEU A 559 7.01 -21.28 17.79
N MET A 560 7.53 -21.43 19.03
CA MET A 560 7.20 -22.56 19.92
C MET A 560 5.70 -22.83 19.84
N ASP A 561 5.33 -24.09 19.59
CA ASP A 561 3.93 -24.45 19.45
C ASP A 561 3.17 -24.17 20.77
N PRO A 562 1.85 -23.89 20.70
CA PRO A 562 1.04 -23.63 21.89
C PRO A 562 1.20 -24.72 22.96
N LEU A 563 1.40 -25.97 22.53
CA LEU A 563 1.60 -27.13 23.39
C LEU A 563 2.89 -27.06 24.21
N SER A 564 4.02 -26.62 23.63
CA SER A 564 5.29 -26.47 24.34
C SER A 564 5.25 -25.36 25.40
N ILE A 565 4.46 -24.30 25.19
CA ILE A 565 4.30 -23.21 26.17
C ILE A 565 3.44 -23.69 27.34
N THR A 566 2.31 -24.34 27.07
CA THR A 566 1.45 -24.94 28.10
C THR A 566 2.23 -25.96 28.93
N ALA A 567 3.02 -26.82 28.30
CA ALA A 567 3.88 -27.77 29.00
C ALA A 567 4.91 -27.07 29.91
N GLY A 568 5.53 -25.98 29.44
CA GLY A 568 6.47 -25.18 30.23
C GLY A 568 5.83 -24.49 31.45
N VAL A 569 4.62 -23.95 31.29
CA VAL A 569 3.85 -23.36 32.39
C VAL A 569 3.50 -24.41 33.45
N ILE A 570 3.03 -25.59 33.01
CA ILE A 570 2.72 -26.72 33.91
C ILE A 570 3.97 -27.17 34.68
N ALA A 571 5.12 -27.29 34.03
CA ALA A 571 6.37 -27.68 34.67
C ALA A 571 6.78 -26.69 35.79
N ILE A 572 6.63 -25.39 35.55
CA ILE A 572 6.92 -24.34 36.54
C ILE A 572 5.98 -24.43 37.74
N ILE A 573 4.68 -24.64 37.50
CA ILE A 573 3.68 -24.80 38.57
C ILE A 573 4.00 -26.03 39.42
N GLN A 574 4.36 -27.16 38.79
CA GLN A 574 4.74 -28.38 39.49
C GLN A 574 5.98 -28.16 40.38
N THR A 575 7.01 -27.50 39.84
CA THR A 575 8.26 -27.22 40.55
C THR A 575 8.04 -26.22 41.69
N ALA A 576 7.23 -25.18 41.49
CA ALA A 576 6.83 -24.25 42.54
C ALA A 576 6.06 -24.94 43.67
N ASN A 577 5.18 -25.89 43.36
CA ASN A 577 4.45 -26.67 44.36
C ASN A 577 5.39 -27.57 45.19
N LYS A 578 6.42 -28.17 44.59
CA LYS A 578 7.46 -28.91 45.32
C LYS A 578 8.29 -28.00 46.22
N ALA A 579 8.72 -26.84 45.73
CA ALA A 579 9.43 -25.87 46.55
C ALA A 579 8.58 -25.38 47.75
N LEU A 580 7.28 -25.16 47.55
CA LEU A 580 6.34 -24.81 48.61
C LEU A 580 6.17 -25.93 49.64
N SER A 581 6.07 -27.19 49.24
CA SER A 581 5.92 -28.31 50.17
C SER A 581 7.16 -28.48 51.05
N LEU A 582 8.36 -28.28 50.49
CA LEU A 582 9.61 -28.27 51.23
C LEU A 582 9.66 -27.10 52.23
N CYS A 583 9.27 -25.89 51.81
CA CYS A 583 9.20 -24.73 52.71
C CYS A 583 8.21 -24.95 53.88
N LEU A 584 7.07 -25.58 53.61
CA LEU A 584 6.08 -25.91 54.64
C LEU A 584 6.60 -26.98 55.61
N THR A 585 7.41 -27.92 55.14
CA THR A 585 8.08 -28.93 55.97
C THR A 585 9.15 -28.28 56.88
N PHE A 586 9.90 -27.31 56.38
CA PHE A 586 10.77 -26.47 57.21
C PHE A 586 9.96 -25.73 58.28
N ARG A 587 8.80 -25.18 57.93
CA ARG A 587 7.95 -24.44 58.86
C ARG A 587 7.41 -25.31 60.00
N THR A 588 7.02 -26.56 59.73
CA THR A 588 6.53 -27.48 60.78
C THR A 588 7.65 -27.97 61.71
N ALA A 589 8.89 -27.99 61.23
CA ALA A 589 10.06 -28.34 62.03
C ALA A 589 10.57 -27.21 62.94
N LEU A 590 10.08 -25.97 62.77
CA LEU A 590 10.54 -24.78 63.51
C LEU A 590 9.49 -24.31 64.53
N LYS A 591 9.94 -23.91 65.73
CA LYS A 591 9.06 -23.38 66.78
C LYS A 591 8.56 -21.96 66.47
N GLU A 592 9.41 -21.16 65.85
CA GLU A 592 9.12 -19.81 65.35
C GLU A 592 9.62 -19.72 63.89
N SER A 593 8.81 -19.14 63.01
CA SER A 593 9.12 -19.07 61.56
C SER A 593 10.04 -17.88 61.27
N PRO A 594 11.25 -18.10 60.70
CA PRO A 594 12.13 -17.02 60.25
C PRO A 594 11.43 -16.16 59.19
N SER A 595 11.65 -14.85 59.23
CA SER A 595 11.08 -13.91 58.25
C SER A 595 11.50 -14.22 56.81
N GLY A 596 12.73 -14.74 56.61
CA GLY A 596 13.21 -15.23 55.32
C GLY A 596 12.40 -16.42 54.78
N LEU A 597 11.98 -17.35 55.64
CA LEU A 597 11.20 -18.52 55.23
C LEU A 597 9.78 -18.11 54.85
N THR A 598 9.17 -17.22 55.62
CA THR A 598 7.86 -16.63 55.32
C THR A 598 7.89 -15.90 53.97
N ARG A 599 8.92 -15.06 53.73
CA ARG A 599 9.10 -14.38 52.43
C ARG A 599 9.30 -15.35 51.27
N THR A 600 10.02 -16.46 51.50
CA THR A 600 10.22 -17.50 50.48
C THR A 600 8.90 -18.15 50.09
N ILE A 601 8.08 -18.52 51.08
CA ILE A 601 6.75 -19.09 50.87
C ILE A 601 5.87 -18.13 50.07
N ASP A 602 5.87 -16.85 50.44
CA ASP A 602 5.02 -15.85 49.78
C ASP A 602 5.44 -15.59 48.33
N GLU A 603 6.74 -15.50 48.04
CA GLU A 603 7.22 -15.25 46.68
C GLU A 603 7.03 -16.44 45.74
N VAL A 604 7.29 -17.67 46.19
CA VAL A 604 7.04 -18.88 45.39
C VAL A 604 5.53 -19.05 45.16
N ARG A 605 4.70 -18.79 46.17
CA ARG A 605 3.23 -18.81 46.04
C ARG A 605 2.74 -17.76 45.05
N ASN A 606 3.27 -16.55 45.12
CA ASN A 606 2.92 -15.48 44.18
C ASN A 606 3.29 -15.85 42.74
N LEU A 607 4.49 -16.39 42.52
CA LEU A 607 4.91 -16.81 41.18
C LEU A 607 4.02 -17.95 40.65
N ARG A 608 3.72 -18.95 41.48
CA ARG A 608 2.80 -20.03 41.14
C ARG A 608 1.42 -19.49 40.75
N ASN A 609 0.85 -18.60 41.56
CA ASN A 609 -0.46 -18.01 41.28
C ASN A 609 -0.47 -17.23 39.95
N ILE A 610 0.63 -16.55 39.59
CA ILE A 610 0.77 -15.87 38.29
C ILE A 610 0.75 -16.89 37.14
N PHE A 611 1.48 -18.00 37.28
CA PHE A 611 1.50 -19.05 36.26
C PHE A 611 0.21 -19.88 36.21
N GLU A 612 -0.49 -20.08 37.33
CA GLU A 612 -1.82 -20.70 37.38
C GLU A 612 -2.86 -19.81 36.69
N ALA A 613 -2.80 -18.48 36.89
CA ALA A 613 -3.64 -17.54 36.15
C ALA A 613 -3.34 -17.57 34.64
N LEU A 614 -2.07 -17.68 34.26
CA LEU A 614 -1.67 -17.91 32.86
C LEU A 614 -2.18 -19.24 32.33
N GLN A 615 -2.11 -20.32 33.11
CA GLN A 615 -2.61 -21.64 32.73
C GLN A 615 -4.13 -21.64 32.54
N LEU A 616 -4.88 -21.01 33.44
CA LEU A 616 -6.34 -20.85 33.31
C LEU A 616 -6.72 -20.08 32.05
N GLY A 617 -5.93 -19.07 31.68
CA GLY A 617 -6.05 -18.38 30.39
C GLY A 617 -5.69 -19.28 29.19
N LEU A 618 -4.72 -20.20 29.32
CA LEU A 618 -4.31 -21.09 28.23
C LEU A 618 -5.28 -22.27 28.01
N ASP A 619 -5.90 -22.78 29.08
CA ASP A 619 -6.76 -23.97 29.05
C ASP A 619 -8.21 -23.67 28.59
N GLY A 620 -8.57 -22.40 28.33
CA GLY A 620 -9.86 -22.00 27.74
C GLY A 620 -11.10 -22.32 28.57
N LYS A 621 -10.96 -22.72 29.84
CA LYS A 621 -12.08 -23.06 30.74
C LYS A 621 -12.57 -21.84 31.51
N THR A 622 -13.16 -20.89 30.81
CA THR A 622 -14.11 -19.94 31.40
C THR A 622 -15.43 -20.12 30.66
N ASP A 623 -16.28 -21.00 31.19
CA ASP A 623 -17.61 -21.34 30.63
C ASP A 623 -18.65 -20.22 30.79
N THR A 624 -18.24 -18.98 31.07
CA THR A 624 -19.15 -17.85 31.19
C THR A 624 -18.55 -16.60 30.57
N LEU A 625 -19.15 -16.19 29.44
CA LEU A 625 -18.98 -14.95 28.67
C LEU A 625 -17.79 -14.93 27.67
N ALA A 626 -18.17 -14.95 26.38
CA ALA A 626 -17.40 -14.53 25.19
C ALA A 626 -15.97 -15.13 25.00
N GLY A 627 -15.91 -16.30 24.36
CA GLY A 627 -14.67 -16.98 23.93
C GLY A 627 -13.86 -16.31 22.81
N ALA A 628 -13.84 -14.97 22.69
CA ALA A 628 -13.07 -14.24 21.68
C ALA A 628 -11.82 -13.53 22.24
N ASP A 629 -11.78 -13.20 23.53
CA ASP A 629 -10.72 -12.35 24.10
C ASP A 629 -9.47 -13.10 24.57
N VAL A 630 -9.58 -14.39 24.91
CA VAL A 630 -8.48 -15.15 25.51
C VAL A 630 -7.38 -15.52 24.49
N GLY A 631 -7.77 -15.82 23.24
CA GLY A 631 -6.83 -16.07 22.14
C GLY A 631 -6.02 -14.82 21.72
N ILE A 632 -6.55 -13.63 22.00
CA ILE A 632 -5.91 -12.35 21.68
C ILE A 632 -4.82 -12.02 22.72
N VAL A 633 -5.05 -12.36 23.99
CA VAL A 633 -4.04 -12.24 25.07
C VAL A 633 -2.88 -13.20 24.81
N TYR A 634 -3.18 -14.43 24.38
CA TYR A 634 -2.19 -15.44 24.00
C TYR A 634 -1.22 -14.94 22.93
N GLU A 635 -1.71 -14.46 21.78
CA GLU A 635 -0.80 -14.01 20.70
C GLU A 635 -0.01 -12.74 21.03
N LYS A 636 -0.51 -11.89 21.94
CA LYS A 636 0.16 -10.63 22.31
C LYS A 636 1.26 -10.81 23.36
N VAL A 637 1.19 -11.83 24.21
CA VAL A 637 2.16 -12.04 25.31
C VAL A 637 3.15 -13.20 25.03
N ARG A 638 2.89 -14.01 23.98
CA ARG A 638 3.68 -15.17 23.55
C ARG A 638 5.18 -14.92 23.41
N GLY A 639 5.58 -13.78 22.82
CA GLY A 639 6.98 -13.41 22.64
C GLY A 639 7.72 -13.09 23.95
N SER A 640 7.01 -12.50 24.93
CA SER A 640 7.57 -12.15 26.23
C SER A 640 7.69 -13.36 27.16
N ILE A 641 6.75 -14.31 27.10
CA ILE A 641 6.72 -15.51 27.93
C ILE A 641 7.81 -16.52 27.52
N SER A 642 8.06 -16.66 26.21
CA SER A 642 9.03 -17.63 25.67
C SER A 642 10.44 -17.48 26.26
N GLY A 643 10.89 -16.25 26.55
CA GLY A 643 12.18 -16.00 27.20
C GLY A 643 12.18 -16.12 28.73
N ILE A 644 11.01 -16.08 29.37
CA ILE A 644 10.89 -16.08 30.85
C ILE A 644 10.73 -17.50 31.40
N LEU A 645 10.03 -18.39 30.69
CA LEU A 645 9.77 -19.77 31.15
C LEU A 645 11.05 -20.53 31.53
N PRO A 646 12.10 -20.60 30.68
CA PRO A 646 13.30 -21.36 31.02
C PRO A 646 14.04 -20.76 32.22
N HIS A 647 13.97 -19.44 32.39
CA HIS A 647 14.65 -18.74 33.48
C HIS A 647 13.93 -18.93 34.83
N SER A 648 12.60 -18.87 34.82
CA SER A 648 11.77 -19.16 36.00
C SER A 648 11.90 -20.61 36.44
N GLN A 649 11.93 -21.55 35.50
CA GLN A 649 12.15 -22.97 35.78
C GLN A 649 13.52 -23.20 36.44
N ALA A 650 14.60 -22.68 35.86
CA ALA A 650 15.94 -22.84 36.40
C ALA A 650 16.10 -22.29 37.83
N ILE A 651 15.46 -21.16 38.16
CA ILE A 651 15.49 -20.58 39.52
C ILE A 651 14.72 -21.47 40.51
N LEU A 652 13.58 -22.02 40.10
CA LEU A 652 12.77 -22.90 40.95
C LEU A 652 13.46 -24.26 41.18
N ASP A 653 14.12 -24.81 40.15
CA ASP A 653 14.91 -26.04 40.29
C ASP A 653 16.10 -25.82 41.24
N GLU A 654 16.79 -24.68 41.12
CA GLU A 654 17.86 -24.28 42.04
C GLU A 654 17.33 -24.13 43.47
N LEU A 655 16.16 -23.51 43.65
CA LEU A 655 15.52 -23.36 44.96
C LEU A 655 15.10 -24.72 45.55
N GLU A 656 14.51 -25.60 44.75
CA GLU A 656 14.13 -26.96 45.14
C GLU A 656 15.35 -27.76 45.60
N GLN A 657 16.46 -27.73 44.85
CA GLN A 657 17.70 -28.42 45.21
C GLN A 657 18.26 -27.95 46.55
N ARG A 658 18.24 -26.64 46.82
CA ARG A 658 18.75 -26.08 48.08
C ARG A 658 17.88 -26.44 49.28
N LEU A 659 16.57 -26.58 49.06
CA LEU A 659 15.60 -26.99 50.07
C LEU A 659 15.55 -28.52 50.26
N SER A 660 16.01 -29.30 49.28
CA SER A 660 15.97 -30.76 49.28
C SER A 660 17.15 -31.36 50.06
N SER A 661 16.95 -31.55 51.37
CA SER A 661 17.76 -32.46 52.19
C SER A 661 16.89 -33.09 53.29
N PRO A 662 17.20 -34.29 53.79
CA PRO A 662 16.27 -35.07 54.60
C PRO A 662 16.00 -34.42 55.97
N LEU A 663 14.82 -33.81 56.10
CA LEU A 663 14.16 -33.57 57.38
C LEU A 663 13.38 -34.84 57.77
N PRO A 664 13.28 -35.19 59.07
CA PRO A 664 12.50 -36.34 59.50
C PRO A 664 11.04 -36.22 59.05
N ALA A 665 10.46 -37.31 58.55
CA ALA A 665 9.12 -37.34 57.99
C ALA A 665 8.05 -36.81 58.97
N ALA A 666 7.02 -36.15 58.42
CA ALA A 666 5.98 -35.41 59.14
C ALA A 666 5.09 -36.25 60.09
N SER A 667 5.34 -37.55 60.25
CA SER A 667 4.54 -38.48 61.04
C SER A 667 5.19 -38.98 62.33
N ALA A 668 6.39 -38.49 62.71
CA ALA A 668 7.05 -38.84 63.97
C ALA A 668 7.03 -37.67 64.98
N PRO A 669 6.94 -37.92 66.31
CA PRO A 669 7.00 -36.87 67.32
C PRO A 669 8.32 -36.10 67.21
N VAL A 670 8.23 -34.81 66.88
CA VAL A 670 9.38 -33.94 66.61
C VAL A 670 10.20 -33.79 67.90
N SER A 671 11.36 -34.45 67.95
CA SER A 671 12.31 -34.33 69.07
C SER A 671 12.85 -32.89 69.21
N ALA A 672 13.31 -32.51 70.40
CA ALA A 672 13.97 -31.22 70.61
C ALA A 672 15.21 -31.03 69.71
N ILE A 673 15.94 -32.12 69.42
CA ILE A 673 17.15 -32.14 68.59
C ILE A 673 16.82 -31.86 67.12
N SER A 674 15.73 -32.42 66.59
CA SER A 674 15.30 -32.16 65.20
C SER A 674 14.94 -30.68 64.96
N ARG A 675 14.37 -29.98 65.95
CA ARG A 675 14.03 -28.55 65.83
C ARG A 675 15.27 -27.66 65.75
N VAL A 676 16.30 -27.98 66.54
CA VAL A 676 17.59 -27.27 66.52
C VAL A 676 18.31 -27.50 65.19
N SER A 677 18.28 -28.73 64.66
CA SER A 677 18.92 -29.05 63.37
C SER A 677 18.27 -28.33 62.18
N ALA A 678 16.94 -28.21 62.16
CA ALA A 678 16.21 -27.49 61.12
C ALA A 678 16.48 -25.98 61.17
N ALA A 679 16.57 -25.40 62.37
CA ALA A 679 16.89 -23.98 62.56
C ALA A 679 18.32 -23.66 62.09
N ALA A 680 19.31 -24.46 62.50
CA ALA A 680 20.69 -24.29 62.07
C ALA A 680 20.85 -24.44 60.55
N ARG A 681 20.14 -25.39 59.93
CA ARG A 681 20.15 -25.58 58.48
C ARG A 681 19.56 -24.40 57.74
N TRP A 682 18.45 -23.85 58.21
CA TRP A 682 17.84 -22.66 57.61
C TRP A 682 18.83 -21.49 57.57
N TYR A 683 19.47 -21.18 58.70
CA TYR A 683 20.44 -20.08 58.78
C TYR A 683 21.66 -20.27 57.87
N LEU A 684 22.04 -21.51 57.54
CA LEU A 684 23.12 -21.81 56.58
C LEU A 684 22.72 -21.54 55.12
N ILE A 685 21.48 -21.87 54.74
CA ILE A 685 21.01 -21.73 53.35
C ILE A 685 20.31 -20.39 53.07
N GLU A 686 19.93 -19.64 54.11
CA GLU A 686 19.22 -18.37 54.01
C GLU A 686 19.85 -17.34 53.05
N PRO A 687 21.19 -17.15 53.01
CA PRO A 687 21.82 -16.22 52.06
C PRO A 687 21.64 -16.64 50.59
N GLU A 688 21.68 -17.94 50.32
CA GLU A 688 21.50 -18.50 48.97
C GLU A 688 20.03 -18.43 48.55
N VAL A 689 19.12 -18.77 49.45
CA VAL A 689 17.67 -18.64 49.24
C VAL A 689 17.30 -17.18 48.97
N LYS A 690 17.92 -16.22 49.69
CA LYS A 690 17.74 -14.79 49.45
C LYS A 690 18.21 -14.36 48.05
N SER A 691 19.32 -14.92 47.55
CA SER A 691 19.78 -14.68 46.17
C SER A 691 18.80 -15.20 45.11
N CYS A 692 18.24 -16.40 45.34
CA CYS A 692 17.19 -16.94 44.48
C CYS A 692 15.94 -16.06 44.49
N LEU A 693 15.53 -15.55 45.66
CA LEU A 693 14.39 -14.65 45.80
C LEU A 693 14.58 -13.32 45.06
N ASP A 694 15.75 -12.69 45.14
CA ASP A 694 16.04 -11.45 44.42
C ASP A 694 15.98 -11.64 42.89
N ARG A 695 16.33 -12.83 42.39
CA ARG A 695 16.22 -13.20 40.96
C ARG A 695 14.78 -13.51 40.58
N LEU A 696 14.05 -14.22 41.45
CA LEU A 696 12.63 -14.53 41.28
C LEU A 696 11.79 -13.24 41.22
N GLU A 697 12.07 -12.27 42.09
CA GLU A 697 11.41 -10.96 42.17
C GLU A 697 11.62 -10.14 40.88
N LYS A 698 12.82 -10.20 40.28
CA LYS A 698 13.10 -9.59 38.96
C LYS A 698 12.34 -10.28 37.83
N CYS A 699 12.25 -11.61 37.83
CA CYS A 699 11.44 -12.34 36.86
C CYS A 699 9.96 -12.01 37.00
N LYS A 700 9.45 -11.99 38.23
CA LYS A 700 8.07 -11.59 38.57
C LYS A 700 7.78 -10.17 38.14
N THR A 701 8.69 -9.22 38.37
CA THR A 701 8.51 -7.82 37.95
C THR A 701 8.47 -7.71 36.42
N ARG A 702 9.28 -8.49 35.69
CA ARG A 702 9.23 -8.55 34.22
C ARG A 702 7.94 -9.18 33.70
N LEU A 703 7.46 -10.25 34.33
CA LEU A 703 6.18 -10.89 34.04
C LEU A 703 5.03 -9.91 34.29
N ILE A 704 4.98 -9.29 35.47
CA ILE A 704 3.97 -8.30 35.84
C ILE A 704 4.05 -7.08 34.93
N LEU A 705 5.25 -6.60 34.54
CA LEU A 705 5.40 -5.51 33.57
C LEU A 705 4.93 -5.92 32.16
N ALA A 706 5.22 -7.14 31.72
CA ALA A 706 4.72 -7.64 30.44
C ALA A 706 3.18 -7.76 30.45
N LEU A 707 2.60 -8.15 31.59
CA LEU A 707 1.15 -8.24 31.80
C LEU A 707 0.51 -6.85 32.07
N SER A 708 1.22 -5.89 32.65
CA SER A 708 0.71 -4.56 32.99
C SER A 708 0.89 -3.53 31.88
N VAL A 709 1.91 -3.67 31.02
CA VAL A 709 1.97 -3.00 29.72
C VAL A 709 0.72 -3.36 28.90
N HIS A 710 0.16 -4.56 29.10
CA HIS A 710 -1.11 -4.96 28.49
C HIS A 710 -2.34 -4.30 29.15
N GLN A 711 -2.40 -4.18 30.49
CA GLN A 711 -3.46 -3.41 31.17
C GLN A 711 -3.42 -1.90 30.84
N SER A 712 -2.24 -1.35 30.54
CA SER A 712 -2.10 0.03 30.04
C SER A 712 -2.45 0.16 28.54
N LEU A 713 -2.34 -0.95 27.79
CA LEU A 713 -2.90 -1.11 26.44
C LEU A 713 -4.43 -1.17 26.45
N GLU A 714 -5.08 -1.64 27.52
CA GLU A 714 -6.55 -1.56 27.68
C GLU A 714 -7.03 -0.10 27.91
N ALA A 715 -6.28 0.70 28.66
CA ALA A 715 -6.56 2.13 28.81
C ALA A 715 -6.33 2.94 27.51
N SER A 716 -5.48 2.43 26.60
CA SER A 716 -5.36 2.96 25.23
C SER A 716 -6.30 2.26 24.24
N ASN A 717 -6.87 1.11 24.60
CA ASN A 717 -7.93 0.43 23.88
C ASN A 717 -9.28 1.10 24.06
N SER A 718 -9.53 1.97 25.05
CA SER A 718 -10.78 2.77 25.03
C SER A 718 -10.86 3.67 23.79
N ARG A 719 -9.70 4.10 23.25
CA ARG A 719 -9.60 4.80 21.95
C ARG A 719 -9.64 3.86 20.76
N ILE A 720 -9.41 2.55 21.00
CA ILE A 720 -9.54 1.49 19.99
C ILE A 720 -10.95 0.92 19.99
N GLU A 721 -11.71 0.89 21.07
CA GLU A 721 -13.16 0.59 21.11
C GLU A 721 -13.95 1.64 20.35
N ASP A 722 -13.55 2.91 20.43
CA ASP A 722 -14.06 3.95 19.52
C ASP A 722 -13.70 3.64 18.05
N LYS A 723 -12.54 3.03 17.78
CA LYS A 723 -12.15 2.54 16.44
C LYS A 723 -12.69 1.16 16.08
N LEU A 724 -13.09 0.32 17.03
CA LEU A 724 -13.60 -1.04 16.87
C LEU A 724 -15.10 -1.01 16.68
N ASN A 725 -15.79 -0.07 17.34
CA ASN A 725 -17.12 0.38 16.95
C ASN A 725 -17.08 1.04 15.57
N ALA A 726 -16.01 1.77 15.22
CA ALA A 726 -15.80 2.22 13.85
C ALA A 726 -15.38 1.11 12.86
N MET A 727 -14.76 0.00 13.31
CA MET A 727 -14.35 -1.13 12.45
C MET A 727 -15.40 -2.24 12.33
N SER A 728 -16.28 -2.42 13.32
CA SER A 728 -17.49 -3.24 13.21
C SER A 728 -18.55 -2.48 12.40
N ALA A 729 -18.62 -1.16 12.55
CA ALA A 729 -19.24 -0.29 11.55
C ALA A 729 -18.54 -0.42 10.20
N SER A 730 -17.21 -0.48 10.11
CA SER A 730 -16.49 -0.66 8.82
C SER A 730 -16.68 -2.05 8.19
N LYS A 731 -16.86 -3.12 8.99
CA LYS A 731 -17.13 -4.48 8.51
C LYS A 731 -18.60 -4.63 8.09
N SER A 732 -19.52 -4.01 8.84
CA SER A 732 -20.91 -3.82 8.41
C SER A 732 -20.98 -2.93 7.17
N GLU A 733 -20.24 -1.83 7.11
CA GLU A 733 -20.15 -0.93 5.95
C GLU A 733 -19.50 -1.61 4.76
N ALA A 734 -18.55 -2.54 4.95
CA ALA A 734 -17.96 -3.32 3.86
C ALA A 734 -18.93 -4.39 3.34
N GLU A 735 -19.68 -5.07 4.21
CA GLU A 735 -20.76 -5.99 3.81
C GLU A 735 -21.91 -5.22 3.15
N ASP A 736 -22.33 -4.10 3.74
CA ASP A 736 -23.38 -3.21 3.23
C ASP A 736 -22.94 -2.54 1.92
N SER A 737 -21.68 -2.11 1.80
CA SER A 737 -21.11 -1.61 0.55
C SER A 737 -21.02 -2.70 -0.53
N GLY A 738 -20.71 -3.94 -0.14
CA GLY A 738 -20.77 -5.11 -1.02
C GLY A 738 -22.20 -5.37 -1.51
N ILE A 739 -23.19 -5.30 -0.60
CA ILE A 739 -24.61 -5.44 -0.92
C ILE A 739 -25.06 -4.30 -1.82
N PHE A 740 -24.67 -3.04 -1.58
CA PHE A 740 -25.07 -1.91 -2.43
C PHE A 740 -24.46 -1.99 -3.83
N LYS A 741 -23.20 -2.44 -3.95
CA LYS A 741 -22.55 -2.69 -5.24
C LYS A 741 -23.18 -3.87 -5.99
N TRP A 742 -23.65 -4.88 -5.27
CA TRP A 742 -24.37 -6.03 -5.82
C TRP A 742 -25.81 -5.68 -6.23
N LEU A 743 -26.50 -4.86 -5.44
CA LEU A 743 -27.85 -4.37 -5.74
C LEU A 743 -27.87 -3.49 -6.99
N SER A 744 -26.85 -2.64 -7.18
CA SER A 744 -26.72 -1.84 -8.39
C SER A 744 -25.27 -1.47 -8.67
N SER A 745 -24.85 -1.60 -9.93
CA SER A 745 -23.56 -1.09 -10.40
C SER A 745 -23.54 0.44 -10.56
N ILE A 746 -24.67 1.11 -10.33
CA ILE A 746 -24.86 2.55 -10.49
C ILE A 746 -24.52 3.26 -9.16
N THR A 747 -23.50 4.11 -9.17
CA THR A 747 -23.16 4.96 -8.03
C THR A 747 -24.04 6.20 -7.98
N PHE A 748 -25.16 6.14 -7.24
CA PHE A 748 -26.18 7.20 -7.22
C PHE A 748 -25.83 8.44 -6.37
N ARG A 749 -25.11 8.27 -5.25
CA ARG A 749 -24.85 9.37 -4.30
C ARG A 749 -23.92 10.47 -4.85
N PRO A 750 -22.79 10.15 -5.52
CA PRO A 750 -21.98 11.17 -6.17
C PRO A 750 -22.74 11.90 -7.28
N SER A 751 -23.50 11.16 -8.11
CA SER A 751 -24.33 11.75 -9.16
C SER A 751 -25.39 12.70 -8.60
N HIS A 752 -26.10 12.31 -7.54
CA HIS A 752 -27.06 13.19 -6.86
C HIS A 752 -26.40 14.46 -6.30
N LEU A 753 -25.25 14.31 -5.61
CA LEU A 753 -24.52 15.46 -5.07
C LEU A 753 -23.98 16.37 -6.17
N ASP A 754 -23.52 15.82 -7.30
CA ASP A 754 -23.06 16.60 -8.43
C ASP A 754 -24.22 17.33 -9.12
N THR A 755 -25.40 16.71 -9.25
CA THR A 755 -26.61 17.39 -9.74
C THR A 755 -27.06 18.50 -8.77
N VAL A 756 -27.04 18.25 -7.46
CA VAL A 756 -27.35 19.28 -6.44
C VAL A 756 -26.32 20.41 -6.46
N ARG A 757 -25.04 20.12 -6.71
CA ARG A 757 -23.98 21.14 -6.85
C ARG A 757 -24.11 21.96 -8.13
N GLN A 758 -24.67 21.37 -9.19
CA GLN A 758 -24.97 22.06 -10.44
C GLN A 758 -26.24 22.92 -10.35
N HIS A 759 -27.07 22.73 -9.32
CA HIS A 759 -28.24 23.57 -9.08
C HIS A 759 -27.85 25.03 -8.86
N GLN A 760 -28.57 25.91 -9.54
CA GLN A 760 -28.38 27.34 -9.43
C GLN A 760 -29.39 27.90 -8.43
N VAL A 761 -28.88 28.49 -7.34
CA VAL A 761 -29.73 29.14 -6.34
C VAL A 761 -30.64 30.17 -7.02
N GLY A 762 -31.95 30.06 -6.78
CA GLY A 762 -32.98 30.91 -7.37
C GLY A 762 -33.76 30.27 -8.53
N THR A 763 -33.33 29.11 -9.05
CA THR A 763 -34.02 28.40 -10.14
C THR A 763 -34.88 27.24 -9.64
N SER A 764 -35.83 26.80 -10.46
CA SER A 764 -36.81 25.72 -10.25
C SER A 764 -37.88 25.97 -9.19
N ASN A 765 -38.02 27.21 -8.71
CA ASN A 765 -38.99 27.58 -7.68
C ASN A 765 -40.45 27.35 -8.13
N TRP A 766 -40.73 27.61 -9.41
CA TRP A 766 -42.05 27.48 -10.00
C TRP A 766 -42.60 26.04 -9.93
N VAL A 767 -41.73 25.03 -10.01
CA VAL A 767 -42.11 23.62 -9.90
C VAL A 767 -42.73 23.32 -8.54
N SER A 768 -42.16 23.86 -7.46
CA SER A 768 -42.72 23.69 -6.10
C SER A 768 -43.99 24.51 -5.87
N ALA A 769 -44.21 25.54 -6.69
CA ALA A 769 -45.33 26.46 -6.57
C ALA A 769 -46.57 26.02 -7.38
N CYS A 770 -46.42 25.18 -8.40
CA CYS A 770 -47.53 24.73 -9.24
C CYS A 770 -48.50 23.82 -8.48
N ASN A 771 -49.75 23.75 -8.97
CA ASN A 771 -50.82 23.02 -8.30
C ASN A 771 -50.65 21.51 -8.43
N GLU A 772 -50.09 21.06 -9.54
CA GLU A 772 -49.82 19.67 -9.90
C GLU A 772 -48.82 19.05 -8.92
N PHE A 773 -47.70 19.74 -8.70
CA PHE A 773 -46.70 19.34 -7.71
C PHE A 773 -47.26 19.40 -6.29
N LYS A 774 -48.05 20.42 -5.93
CA LYS A 774 -48.69 20.52 -4.62
C LYS A 774 -49.69 19.38 -4.35
N LYS A 775 -50.50 18.99 -5.34
CA LYS A 775 -51.44 17.86 -5.23
C LYS A 775 -50.70 16.54 -5.00
N TRP A 776 -49.67 16.28 -5.78
CA TRP A 776 -48.79 15.12 -5.60
C TRP A 776 -48.05 15.15 -4.24
N TYR A 777 -47.50 16.30 -3.86
CA TYR A 777 -46.78 16.49 -2.60
C TYR A 777 -47.68 16.48 -1.36
N ARG A 778 -48.99 16.73 -1.49
CA ARG A 778 -49.98 16.52 -0.42
C ARG A 778 -50.45 15.07 -0.38
N GLY A 779 -50.48 14.39 -1.51
CA GLY A 779 -50.85 12.98 -1.64
C GLY A 779 -52.20 12.74 -2.27
N ASP A 780 -52.77 13.78 -2.89
CA ASP A 780 -54.04 13.69 -3.63
C ASP A 780 -53.88 12.76 -4.85
N THR A 781 -52.65 12.66 -5.37
CA THR A 781 -52.25 11.69 -6.40
C THR A 781 -50.94 10.99 -6.01
N ARG A 782 -50.79 9.73 -6.45
CA ARG A 782 -49.60 8.89 -6.16
C ARG A 782 -48.52 9.00 -7.22
N LEU A 783 -48.88 9.40 -8.44
CA LEU A 783 -47.98 9.57 -9.58
C LEU A 783 -48.12 10.98 -10.17
N LEU A 784 -46.99 11.63 -10.44
CA LEU A 784 -46.87 12.85 -11.23
C LEU A 784 -45.95 12.59 -12.42
N TRP A 785 -46.42 12.84 -13.64
CA TRP A 785 -45.60 12.75 -14.85
C TRP A 785 -45.32 14.15 -15.39
N LEU A 786 -44.05 14.56 -15.40
CA LEU A 786 -43.58 15.81 -15.94
C LEU A 786 -43.11 15.60 -17.39
N ASN A 787 -43.75 16.27 -18.35
CA ASN A 787 -43.43 16.12 -19.77
C ASN A 787 -43.11 17.45 -20.47
N GLY A 788 -42.12 17.44 -21.37
CA GLY A 788 -41.73 18.62 -22.15
C GLY A 788 -40.56 18.37 -23.10
N ALA A 789 -40.32 19.30 -24.03
CA ALA A 789 -39.28 19.20 -25.05
C ALA A 789 -38.09 20.12 -24.73
N SER A 790 -36.93 19.56 -24.37
CA SER A 790 -35.62 20.23 -24.47
C SER A 790 -34.46 19.21 -24.53
N TYR A 791 -33.33 19.62 -25.12
CA TYR A 791 -32.19 18.77 -25.50
C TYR A 791 -31.19 18.52 -24.34
N THR A 792 -30.93 17.24 -24.07
CA THR A 792 -29.72 16.54 -23.55
C THR A 792 -28.99 17.03 -22.27
N TYR A 793 -29.01 16.20 -21.21
CA TYR A 793 -27.81 15.65 -20.53
C TYR A 793 -28.16 14.42 -19.67
N CYS A 794 -27.97 13.21 -20.23
CA CYS A 794 -27.87 11.96 -19.45
C CYS A 794 -26.58 11.22 -19.85
N ASP A 795 -25.86 10.72 -18.85
CA ASP A 795 -24.62 9.97 -19.02
C ASP A 795 -24.91 8.51 -19.39
N PHE A 796 -25.04 8.23 -20.70
CA PHE A 796 -25.28 6.88 -21.25
C PHE A 796 -24.02 6.06 -21.52
N ARG A 797 -22.96 6.20 -20.71
CA ARG A 797 -21.70 5.49 -20.97
C ARG A 797 -21.72 3.98 -20.68
N LYS A 798 -22.82 3.39 -20.20
CA LYS A 798 -22.96 1.93 -19.97
C LYS A 798 -24.34 1.42 -20.38
N SER A 799 -24.41 0.40 -21.23
CA SER A 799 -25.68 -0.28 -21.60
C SER A 799 -26.30 -1.05 -20.42
N GLU A 800 -25.48 -1.46 -19.45
CA GLU A 800 -25.89 -2.23 -18.27
C GLU A 800 -26.70 -1.40 -17.26
N SER A 801 -26.57 -0.06 -17.24
CA SER A 801 -27.29 0.80 -16.29
C SER A 801 -28.78 0.98 -16.61
N LEU A 802 -29.26 0.44 -17.73
CA LEU A 802 -30.65 0.58 -18.20
C LEU A 802 -31.49 -0.70 -18.00
N GLU A 803 -30.91 -1.75 -17.41
CA GLU A 803 -31.62 -2.99 -17.10
C GLU A 803 -32.63 -2.79 -15.94
N PRO A 804 -33.86 -3.32 -16.02
CA PRO A 804 -34.86 -3.18 -14.96
C PRO A 804 -34.42 -3.63 -13.57
N SER A 805 -33.57 -4.66 -13.50
CA SER A 805 -32.96 -5.14 -12.26
C SER A 805 -32.01 -4.12 -11.64
N ASN A 806 -31.23 -3.37 -12.44
CA ASN A 806 -30.29 -2.37 -11.95
C ASN A 806 -30.98 -1.08 -11.49
N ILE A 807 -32.09 -0.71 -12.14
CA ILE A 807 -32.91 0.46 -11.75
C ILE A 807 -33.65 0.17 -10.45
N LEU A 808 -34.35 -0.97 -10.36
CA LEU A 808 -35.01 -1.38 -9.11
C LEU A 808 -34.00 -1.62 -7.99
N GLY A 809 -32.86 -2.23 -8.31
CA GLY A 809 -31.76 -2.42 -7.38
C GLY A 809 -31.20 -1.10 -6.85
N SER A 810 -31.12 -0.07 -7.68
CA SER A 810 -30.75 1.29 -7.27
C SER A 810 -31.77 1.92 -6.32
N ILE A 811 -33.07 1.77 -6.59
CA ILE A 811 -34.15 2.26 -5.72
C ILE A 811 -34.09 1.57 -4.36
N VAL A 812 -33.98 0.23 -4.35
CA VAL A 812 -33.87 -0.56 -3.12
C VAL A 812 -32.61 -0.19 -2.33
N ALA A 813 -31.46 -0.02 -3.00
CA ALA A 813 -30.23 0.42 -2.36
C ALA A 813 -30.38 1.81 -1.71
N GLN A 814 -31.00 2.77 -2.41
CA GLN A 814 -31.29 4.11 -1.87
C GLN A 814 -32.22 4.05 -0.66
N CYS A 815 -33.30 3.27 -0.73
CA CYS A 815 -34.21 3.09 0.39
C CYS A 815 -33.49 2.46 1.59
N CYS A 816 -32.60 1.49 1.38
CA CYS A 816 -31.83 0.86 2.46
C CYS A 816 -30.85 1.84 3.12
N ILE A 817 -30.24 2.72 2.33
CA ILE A 817 -29.36 3.78 2.83
C ILE A 817 -30.14 4.80 3.66
N GLU A 818 -31.32 5.22 3.19
CA GLU A 818 -32.15 6.21 3.91
C GLU A 818 -32.77 5.64 5.18
N THR A 819 -33.13 4.36 5.19
CA THR A 819 -33.68 3.69 6.38
C THR A 819 -32.61 3.24 7.36
N GLY A 820 -31.35 3.19 6.94
CA GLY A 820 -30.24 2.65 7.72
C GLY A 820 -30.37 1.15 8.00
N SER A 821 -31.19 0.43 7.22
CA SER A 821 -31.49 -0.99 7.43
C SER A 821 -31.65 -1.72 6.10
N ILE A 822 -30.98 -2.87 5.97
CA ILE A 822 -31.08 -3.76 4.81
C ILE A 822 -31.97 -4.96 5.19
N PRO A 823 -33.06 -5.22 4.44
CA PRO A 823 -33.92 -6.38 4.65
C PRO A 823 -33.17 -7.71 4.72
N GLY A 824 -33.59 -8.60 5.63
CA GLY A 824 -32.95 -9.90 5.84
C GLY A 824 -32.94 -10.78 4.59
N ALA A 825 -33.98 -10.69 3.76
CA ALA A 825 -34.08 -11.39 2.48
C ALA A 825 -32.97 -10.99 1.50
N ILE A 826 -32.62 -9.69 1.44
CA ILE A 826 -31.54 -9.16 0.60
C ILE A 826 -30.18 -9.66 1.11
N ARG A 827 -29.95 -9.63 2.42
CA ARG A 827 -28.70 -10.14 3.03
C ARG A 827 -28.51 -11.64 2.79
N ALA A 828 -29.58 -12.43 2.91
CA ALA A 828 -29.55 -13.86 2.65
C ALA A 828 -29.26 -14.17 1.16
N ALA A 829 -29.91 -13.44 0.25
CA ALA A 829 -29.69 -13.60 -1.19
C ALA A 829 -28.27 -13.21 -1.61
N PHE A 830 -27.69 -12.17 -1.03
CA PHE A 830 -26.30 -11.78 -1.26
C PHE A 830 -25.29 -12.85 -0.78
N LYS A 831 -25.53 -13.46 0.39
CA LYS A 831 -24.68 -14.54 0.90
C LYS A 831 -24.76 -15.79 0.02
N ALA A 832 -25.96 -16.09 -0.47
CA ALA A 832 -26.18 -17.20 -1.40
C ALA A 832 -25.48 -16.96 -2.75
N SER A 833 -25.48 -15.72 -3.27
CA SER A 833 -24.79 -15.40 -4.53
C SER A 833 -23.27 -15.54 -4.42
N GLN A 834 -22.66 -15.20 -3.27
CA GLN A 834 -21.23 -15.40 -3.04
C GLN A 834 -20.79 -16.87 -2.99
N SER A 835 -21.70 -17.77 -2.62
CA SER A 835 -21.40 -19.20 -2.45
C SER A 835 -21.29 -19.95 -3.79
N ALA A 836 -21.78 -19.36 -4.88
CA ALA A 836 -21.88 -19.98 -6.20
C ALA A 836 -20.69 -19.69 -7.14
N GLY A 837 -19.64 -19.01 -6.65
CA GLY A 837 -18.42 -18.74 -7.42
C GLY A 837 -18.55 -17.65 -8.50
N HIS A 838 -19.73 -17.06 -8.68
CA HIS A 838 -19.99 -15.87 -9.52
C HIS A 838 -21.00 -14.96 -8.81
N GLU A 839 -20.79 -13.64 -8.80
CA GLU A 839 -21.75 -12.65 -8.27
C GLU A 839 -22.96 -12.51 -9.22
N ALA A 840 -23.90 -13.47 -9.17
CA ALA A 840 -25.14 -13.38 -9.93
C ALA A 840 -25.99 -12.18 -9.47
N PRO A 841 -26.54 -11.34 -10.37
CA PRO A 841 -27.31 -10.16 -10.01
C PRO A 841 -28.62 -10.53 -9.27
N PRO A 842 -29.17 -9.62 -8.44
CA PRO A 842 -30.43 -9.86 -7.75
C PRO A 842 -31.59 -10.08 -8.72
N SER A 843 -32.47 -11.01 -8.40
CA SER A 843 -33.65 -11.28 -9.23
C SER A 843 -34.67 -10.14 -9.14
N LEU A 844 -35.33 -9.86 -10.27
CA LEU A 844 -36.42 -8.87 -10.35
C LEU A 844 -37.54 -9.14 -9.33
N THR A 845 -37.83 -10.41 -9.05
CA THR A 845 -38.84 -10.82 -8.06
C THR A 845 -38.42 -10.42 -6.64
N LEU A 846 -37.18 -10.72 -6.24
CA LEU A 846 -36.65 -10.36 -4.93
C LEU A 846 -36.66 -8.84 -4.71
N LEU A 847 -36.27 -8.08 -5.73
CA LEU A 847 -36.26 -6.62 -5.68
C LEU A 847 -37.66 -6.03 -5.53
N LYS A 848 -38.65 -6.57 -6.26
CA LYS A 848 -40.05 -6.15 -6.17
C LYS A 848 -40.63 -6.42 -4.78
N GLU A 849 -40.44 -7.63 -4.25
CA GLU A 849 -40.93 -8.02 -2.92
C GLU A 849 -40.29 -7.17 -1.82
N SER A 850 -38.97 -6.98 -1.88
CA SER A 850 -38.25 -6.15 -0.91
C SER A 850 -38.70 -4.69 -0.95
N LEU A 851 -38.89 -4.14 -2.15
CA LEU A 851 -39.38 -2.77 -2.31
C LEU A 851 -40.81 -2.63 -1.78
N SER A 852 -41.71 -3.57 -2.09
CA SER A 852 -43.08 -3.58 -1.56
C SER A 852 -43.12 -3.60 -0.03
N GLU A 853 -42.30 -4.44 0.62
CA GLU A 853 -42.18 -4.46 2.08
C GLU A 853 -41.74 -3.11 2.64
N MET A 854 -40.75 -2.47 2.03
CA MET A 854 -40.24 -1.17 2.47
C MET A 854 -41.29 -0.06 2.34
N LEU A 855 -42.11 -0.10 1.28
CA LEU A 855 -43.14 0.89 0.98
C LEU A 855 -44.38 0.82 1.88
N GLN A 856 -44.59 -0.29 2.59
CA GLN A 856 -45.67 -0.44 3.57
C GLN A 856 -45.37 0.29 4.90
N THR A 857 -44.09 0.50 5.21
CA THR A 857 -43.68 1.02 6.53
C THR A 857 -43.47 2.52 6.54
N ARG A 858 -43.17 3.14 5.38
CA ARG A 858 -42.81 4.55 5.29
C ARG A 858 -43.24 5.20 3.98
N LYS A 859 -43.47 6.50 4.05
CA LYS A 859 -43.70 7.35 2.88
C LYS A 859 -42.40 7.61 2.15
N ILE A 860 -42.28 7.11 0.93
CA ILE A 860 -41.08 7.23 0.09
C ILE A 860 -41.42 8.04 -1.17
N PHE A 861 -40.56 9.00 -1.52
CA PHE A 861 -40.63 9.71 -2.79
C PHE A 861 -39.64 9.09 -3.77
N ILE A 862 -40.13 8.65 -4.93
CA ILE A 862 -39.31 8.05 -5.97
C ILE A 862 -39.30 9.01 -7.15
N LEU A 863 -38.11 9.47 -7.53
CA LEU A 863 -37.88 10.40 -8.63
C LEU A 863 -37.16 9.67 -9.76
N ILE A 864 -37.74 9.66 -10.95
CA ILE A 864 -37.19 8.99 -12.13
C ILE A 864 -37.09 10.02 -13.24
N ASP A 865 -35.85 10.31 -13.66
CA ASP A 865 -35.56 11.32 -14.67
C ASP A 865 -35.31 10.65 -16.04
N GLY A 866 -35.87 11.21 -17.12
CA GLY A 866 -35.61 10.81 -18.50
C GLY A 866 -36.08 9.40 -18.89
N LEU A 867 -37.26 8.97 -18.43
CA LEU A 867 -37.75 7.60 -18.66
C LEU A 867 -37.89 7.24 -20.16
N ASP A 868 -38.17 8.21 -21.01
CA ASP A 868 -38.27 8.04 -22.47
C ASP A 868 -36.93 7.68 -23.13
N GLU A 869 -35.81 7.92 -22.46
CA GLU A 869 -34.47 7.64 -22.98
C GLU A 869 -34.06 6.17 -22.75
N SER A 870 -34.90 5.39 -22.05
CA SER A 870 -34.70 3.94 -21.88
C SER A 870 -35.24 3.14 -23.07
N ARG A 871 -34.46 2.16 -23.54
CA ARG A 871 -34.88 1.18 -24.56
C ARG A 871 -36.00 0.25 -24.09
N MET A 872 -36.25 0.18 -22.78
CA MET A 872 -37.27 -0.66 -22.14
C MET A 872 -38.29 0.20 -21.38
N SER A 873 -38.55 1.42 -21.86
CA SER A 873 -39.42 2.42 -21.21
C SER A 873 -40.82 1.92 -20.86
N ILE A 874 -41.39 1.01 -21.67
CA ILE A 874 -42.69 0.36 -21.41
C ILE A 874 -42.61 -0.58 -20.20
N GLU A 875 -41.67 -1.52 -20.21
CA GLU A 875 -41.52 -2.51 -19.12
C GLU A 875 -41.16 -1.83 -17.80
N LEU A 876 -40.29 -0.82 -17.84
CA LEU A 876 -39.99 0.01 -16.67
C LEU A 876 -41.22 0.79 -16.22
N GLY A 877 -41.97 1.37 -17.14
CA GLY A 877 -43.22 2.03 -16.85
C GLY A 877 -44.23 1.11 -16.16
N ASP A 878 -44.40 -0.13 -16.63
CA ASP A 878 -45.27 -1.15 -16.02
C ASP A 878 -44.79 -1.57 -14.63
N ILE A 879 -43.48 -1.69 -14.44
CA ILE A 879 -42.88 -1.95 -13.13
C ILE A 879 -43.16 -0.78 -12.18
N ILE A 880 -42.89 0.46 -12.59
CA ILE A 880 -43.15 1.68 -11.81
C ILE A 880 -44.63 1.76 -11.45
N ARG A 881 -45.51 1.46 -12.41
CA ARG A 881 -46.95 1.40 -12.24
C ARG A 881 -47.37 0.36 -11.21
N SER A 882 -46.74 -0.81 -11.22
CA SER A 882 -47.03 -1.87 -10.25
C SER A 882 -46.72 -1.49 -8.79
N ILE A 883 -45.81 -0.55 -8.56
CA ILE A 883 -45.37 -0.09 -7.23
C ILE A 883 -46.48 0.66 -6.47
N TYR A 884 -47.37 1.37 -7.16
CA TYR A 884 -48.40 2.22 -6.53
C TYR A 884 -49.85 1.81 -6.82
N ILE A 885 -50.12 0.94 -7.81
CA ILE A 885 -51.47 0.49 -8.18
C ILE A 885 -51.93 -0.74 -7.39
N ARG A 886 -51.07 -1.73 -7.13
CA ARG A 886 -51.51 -3.03 -6.57
C ARG A 886 -51.69 -3.04 -5.06
N ASP A 887 -51.17 -2.04 -4.35
CA ASP A 887 -51.18 -2.02 -2.90
C ASP A 887 -51.92 -0.78 -2.36
N SER A 888 -53.11 -1.02 -1.82
CA SER A 888 -53.98 -0.01 -1.18
C SER A 888 -53.24 0.74 -0.06
N HIS A 889 -52.20 0.13 0.53
CA HIS A 889 -51.45 0.62 1.68
C HIS A 889 -50.05 1.17 1.33
N SER A 890 -49.67 1.23 0.03
CA SER A 890 -48.40 1.84 -0.38
C SER A 890 -48.36 3.34 -0.07
N HIS A 891 -47.36 3.77 0.70
CA HIS A 891 -47.09 5.18 0.96
C HIS A 891 -46.10 5.79 -0.07
N ALA A 892 -45.86 5.10 -1.19
CA ALA A 892 -44.99 5.57 -2.27
C ALA A 892 -45.60 6.78 -3.02
N ARG A 893 -44.74 7.72 -3.41
CA ARG A 893 -45.09 8.80 -4.34
C ARG A 893 -44.05 8.88 -5.42
N VAL A 894 -44.47 8.68 -6.65
CA VAL A 894 -43.58 8.61 -7.79
C VAL A 894 -43.70 9.88 -8.60
N LEU A 895 -42.58 10.46 -9.00
CA LEU A 895 -42.52 11.50 -10.01
C LEU A 895 -41.58 11.02 -11.12
N VAL A 896 -42.11 11.02 -12.34
CA VAL A 896 -41.39 10.62 -13.55
C VAL A 896 -41.23 11.84 -14.45
N THR A 897 -40.05 12.04 -15.03
CA THR A 897 -39.83 12.99 -16.12
C THR A 897 -39.62 12.22 -17.43
N GLY A 898 -40.05 12.80 -18.54
CA GLY A 898 -39.70 12.29 -19.86
C GLY A 898 -40.55 12.85 -20.98
N ARG A 899 -40.10 12.65 -22.22
CA ARG A 899 -40.87 13.07 -23.40
C ARG A 899 -42.18 12.32 -23.52
N LYS A 900 -43.18 13.06 -23.97
CA LYS A 900 -44.50 12.53 -24.32
C LYS A 900 -44.36 11.68 -25.59
N THR A 901 -44.42 10.35 -25.43
CA THR A 901 -44.37 9.36 -26.51
C THR A 901 -45.61 8.48 -26.44
N GLU A 902 -46.08 7.97 -27.58
CA GLU A 902 -47.28 7.13 -27.66
C GLU A 902 -47.22 5.92 -26.70
N SER A 903 -46.03 5.33 -26.54
CA SER A 903 -45.79 4.21 -25.63
C SER A 903 -45.90 4.56 -24.15
N LEU A 904 -45.37 5.71 -23.70
CA LEU A 904 -45.46 6.13 -22.30
C LEU A 904 -46.84 6.69 -21.94
N GLU A 905 -47.54 7.28 -22.92
CA GLU A 905 -48.94 7.70 -22.75
C GLU A 905 -49.86 6.53 -22.47
N GLN A 906 -49.63 5.37 -23.11
CA GLN A 906 -50.40 4.16 -22.83
C GLN A 906 -50.20 3.65 -21.40
N VAL A 907 -48.99 3.81 -20.84
CA VAL A 907 -48.64 3.32 -19.50
C VAL A 907 -49.13 4.28 -18.40
N PHE A 908 -49.01 5.59 -18.60
CA PHE A 908 -49.30 6.63 -17.60
C PHE A 908 -50.57 7.46 -17.90
N ASN A 909 -51.56 6.86 -18.56
CA ASN A 909 -52.82 7.52 -18.89
C ASN A 909 -53.63 7.99 -17.65
N ASP A 910 -53.38 7.36 -16.51
CA ASP A 910 -54.03 7.60 -15.22
C ASP A 910 -53.23 8.56 -14.30
N ALA A 911 -52.05 9.01 -14.74
CA ALA A 911 -51.17 9.88 -13.99
C ALA A 911 -51.62 11.35 -14.00
N LEU A 912 -51.34 12.08 -12.92
CA LEU A 912 -51.39 13.54 -12.94
C LEU A 912 -50.26 14.04 -13.85
N GLN A 913 -50.55 14.87 -14.84
CA GLN A 913 -49.55 15.39 -15.77
C GLN A 913 -49.19 16.84 -15.43
N LEU A 914 -47.89 17.15 -15.41
CA LEU A 914 -47.35 18.50 -15.37
C LEU A 914 -46.67 18.76 -16.71
N GLN A 915 -47.29 19.57 -17.54
CA GLN A 915 -46.78 19.82 -18.88
C GLN A 915 -46.01 21.15 -18.91
N LEU A 916 -44.75 21.11 -19.37
CA LEU A 916 -43.90 22.31 -19.37
C LEU A 916 -44.49 23.46 -20.19
N HIS A 917 -45.29 23.16 -21.22
CA HIS A 917 -45.95 24.17 -22.05
C HIS A 917 -46.96 25.05 -21.27
N ASP A 918 -47.50 24.58 -20.15
CA ASP A 918 -48.47 25.33 -19.33
C ASP A 918 -47.77 26.33 -18.40
N HIS A 919 -46.45 26.24 -18.28
CA HIS A 919 -45.62 27.05 -17.37
C HIS A 919 -44.54 27.84 -18.12
N ARG A 920 -44.79 28.19 -19.39
CA ARG A 920 -43.81 28.86 -20.26
C ARG A 920 -43.26 30.16 -19.66
N GLN A 921 -44.11 30.96 -19.03
CA GLN A 921 -43.69 32.25 -18.46
C GLN A 921 -42.75 32.04 -17.27
N GLU A 922 -43.11 31.12 -16.38
CA GLU A 922 -42.33 30.78 -15.20
C GLU A 922 -41.00 30.12 -15.57
N ILE A 923 -40.98 29.26 -16.58
CA ILE A 923 -39.75 28.65 -17.09
C ILE A 923 -38.84 29.70 -17.74
N ARG A 924 -39.42 30.66 -18.47
CA ARG A 924 -38.66 31.77 -19.07
C ARG A 924 -37.97 32.61 -18.00
N GLU A 925 -38.67 32.94 -16.91
CA GLU A 925 -38.10 33.66 -15.77
C GLU A 925 -36.99 32.84 -15.09
N ASP A 926 -37.16 31.52 -14.99
CA ASP A 926 -36.17 30.59 -14.44
C ASP A 926 -34.86 30.55 -15.25
N ILE A 927 -34.98 30.48 -16.58
CA ILE A 927 -33.84 30.52 -17.51
C ILE A 927 -33.09 31.85 -17.38
N GLN A 928 -33.80 32.97 -17.25
CA GLN A 928 -33.16 34.28 -17.05
C GLN A 928 -32.35 34.34 -15.75
N VAL A 929 -32.88 33.80 -14.65
CA VAL A 929 -32.17 33.72 -13.37
C VAL A 929 -30.89 32.89 -13.51
N TYR A 930 -30.96 31.75 -14.20
CA TYR A 930 -29.79 30.90 -14.47
C TYR A 930 -28.72 31.65 -15.27
N VAL A 931 -29.09 32.21 -16.42
CA VAL A 931 -28.16 32.90 -17.33
C VAL A 931 -27.49 34.09 -16.64
N ARG A 932 -28.25 34.91 -15.90
CA ARG A 932 -27.69 36.04 -15.14
C ARG A 932 -26.65 35.59 -14.13
N SER A 933 -26.89 34.49 -13.42
CA SER A 933 -25.92 33.99 -12.44
C SER A 933 -24.65 33.43 -13.10
N GLN A 934 -24.77 32.73 -14.24
CA GLN A 934 -23.60 32.23 -14.97
C GLN A 934 -22.72 33.36 -15.54
N LEU A 935 -23.35 34.40 -16.08
CA LEU A 935 -22.65 35.60 -16.58
C LEU A 935 -21.89 36.34 -15.46
N GLN A 936 -22.36 36.25 -14.22
CA GLN A 936 -21.69 36.84 -13.05
C GLN A 936 -20.59 35.94 -12.46
N LYS A 937 -20.74 34.62 -12.51
CA LYS A 937 -19.76 33.68 -11.94
C LYS A 937 -18.54 33.45 -12.86
N ASN A 938 -18.72 33.53 -14.17
CA ASN A 938 -17.64 33.27 -15.12
C ASN A 938 -16.68 34.46 -15.26
N ARG A 939 -15.44 34.29 -14.76
CA ARG A 939 -14.37 35.32 -14.80
C ARG A 939 -14.10 35.88 -16.20
N HIS A 940 -14.33 35.11 -17.25
CA HIS A 940 -14.13 35.53 -18.63
C HIS A 940 -15.30 36.33 -19.22
N LEU A 941 -16.45 36.39 -18.53
CA LEU A 941 -17.67 37.08 -18.98
C LEU A 941 -18.09 38.22 -18.05
N GLN A 942 -17.48 38.31 -16.85
CA GLN A 942 -17.75 39.36 -15.86
C GLN A 942 -17.50 40.78 -16.38
N TRP A 943 -16.57 40.97 -17.31
CA TRP A 943 -16.21 42.27 -17.87
C TRP A 943 -17.28 42.84 -18.83
N LEU A 944 -18.27 42.03 -19.26
CA LEU A 944 -19.31 42.49 -20.18
C LEU A 944 -20.18 43.60 -19.56
N PRO A 945 -20.53 44.67 -20.31
CA PRO A 945 -21.48 45.70 -19.90
C PRO A 945 -22.85 45.13 -19.50
N SER A 946 -23.54 45.81 -18.59
CA SER A 946 -24.84 45.38 -18.07
C SER A 946 -25.90 45.26 -19.17
N GLU A 947 -25.87 46.14 -20.18
CA GLU A 947 -26.80 46.10 -21.32
C GLU A 947 -26.60 44.83 -22.17
N ILE A 948 -25.35 44.41 -22.37
CA ILE A 948 -25.02 43.19 -23.14
C ILE A 948 -25.41 41.94 -22.36
N LYS A 949 -25.16 41.92 -21.04
CA LYS A 949 -25.59 40.81 -20.17
C LYS A 949 -27.11 40.65 -20.16
N GLN A 950 -27.83 41.77 -20.14
CA GLN A 950 -29.29 41.77 -20.23
C GLN A 950 -29.77 41.26 -21.59
N HIS A 951 -29.16 41.72 -22.69
CA HIS A 951 -29.50 41.25 -24.04
C HIS A 951 -29.27 39.74 -24.22
N ILE A 952 -28.16 39.20 -23.71
CA ILE A 952 -27.87 37.75 -23.72
C ILE A 952 -28.95 36.99 -22.92
N SER A 953 -29.32 37.49 -21.74
CA SER A 953 -30.37 36.90 -20.91
C SER A 953 -31.72 36.88 -21.61
N ASP A 954 -32.09 37.96 -22.30
CA ASP A 954 -33.38 38.08 -22.97
C ASP A 954 -33.45 37.27 -24.27
N ALA A 955 -32.33 37.18 -25.01
CA ALA A 955 -32.22 36.37 -26.23
C ALA A 955 -32.29 34.87 -25.92
N LEU A 956 -31.51 34.38 -24.95
CA LEU A 956 -31.52 32.96 -24.56
C LEU A 956 -32.86 32.52 -23.95
N ALA A 957 -33.57 33.44 -23.29
CA ALA A 957 -34.92 33.19 -22.78
C ALA A 957 -36.01 33.33 -23.86
N ALA A 958 -35.70 33.89 -25.04
CA ALA A 958 -36.60 33.97 -26.18
C ALA A 958 -36.43 32.76 -27.13
N ASP A 959 -35.20 32.26 -27.29
CA ASP A 959 -34.87 31.07 -28.10
C ASP A 959 -35.19 29.73 -27.42
N SER A 960 -35.62 29.75 -26.15
CA SER A 960 -36.13 28.57 -25.47
C SER A 960 -37.49 28.18 -26.05
N ASN A 961 -37.48 27.48 -27.18
CA ASN A 961 -38.66 26.85 -27.78
C ASN A 961 -39.15 25.69 -26.88
N LEU A 962 -39.92 26.05 -25.85
CA LEU A 962 -40.88 25.19 -25.14
C LEU A 962 -42.27 25.39 -25.72
#